data_AF-A0A369J4S9-F1
#
_entry.id   AF-A0A369J4S9-F1
#
_cell.length_a   1.000
_cell.length_b   1.000
_cell.length_c   1.000
_cell.angle_alpha   90.00
_cell.angle_beta   90.00
_cell.angle_gamma   90.00
#
_symmetry.space_group_name_H-M   'P 1'
#
loop_
_entity.id
_entity.type
_entity.pdbx_description
1 polymer ?
#
loop_
_entity_poly.entity_id
_entity_poly.type
_entity_poly.pdbx_seq_one_letter_code
_entity_poly.pdbx_strand_id
1 'polypeptide(L)'
;MAPSPLAKLNPGYWEGSKVPIPDCQIDTAAWVEATDKLTKRRFDPTLPLLGDLHRDQPDSSYDSFINHDVLQEMVDARRVACLRQHSLSRLAVDLFTDRDFEAKWVALGKAGREKHIFAAYRALEANGGPVIMESFYPGKVNCPELIYENLTKNEGRGYIDLLKLYLLDDINVAPTQPFIPPNEMFDKLIGWKEDDKCKNRKAYLGMRRLMRGYHIASFLGIVITSYEGRPIEFVKFTHEHHKTKETLAGVKPIMDQIMGPAAANKWKKEETQKRKEMKLFCSACLKPEEKSEMGKMSACRPCKAIGREVRYCNKECQRNAWKTHKAECGKLLDLEQAFKPVTPFIGRKPRPVRPDIPPVRPGHRRSPHLLRLIQYLNETPLKDYIMVLEGVDELEGVSLDTIQGAALFTIMRNRLMAGWTQDGAMLYVYRVLQRSAAGDVGLRAQLAREYGETWERVWRVEKAGGKHKQVDPVGREEVEKAVMWLKDNGRFKVELRGFVPGVGETQKSAIVVGPKQDVTVVADFPASLMPTAPITIARANISDVSKKTVGPNYDIPKNKNHARNKHIDKQLELLRANPLTDYIIWHPLSKPPYAITFLDPVEACLFIGYRQRLFEYGAHDRGGGGHELDALVFLLMALEPLVRSSGVARNVLYDQLALEYSRECVDEALGSIVWGETREEDEYRRGDGRVFGKKTFPAKHGQVDGIPQGMLAVGRFGPLKPKVK
;
A
#
# COMPACT_ATOMS: atom_id res chain seq x y z
N MET A 1 7.03 51.44 12.23
CA MET A 1 6.78 50.00 11.99
C MET A 1 5.48 49.63 12.68
N ALA A 2 4.52 49.05 11.96
CA ALA A 2 3.30 48.55 12.59
C ALA A 2 3.64 47.30 13.42
N PRO A 3 3.12 47.13 14.65
CA PRO A 3 3.38 45.94 15.44
C PRO A 3 2.80 44.69 14.74
N SER A 4 3.54 43.58 14.84
CA SER A 4 3.12 42.25 14.38
C SER A 4 1.70 41.92 14.86
N PRO A 5 0.86 41.23 14.07
CA PRO A 5 -0.47 40.76 14.49
C PRO A 5 -0.46 40.04 15.85
N LEU A 6 0.60 39.30 16.17
CA LEU A 6 0.78 38.59 17.44
C LEU A 6 0.84 39.53 18.67
N ALA A 7 1.42 40.72 18.51
CA ALA A 7 1.52 41.71 19.60
C ALA A 7 0.18 42.44 19.87
N LYS A 8 -0.79 42.36 18.94
CA LYS A 8 -2.07 43.08 19.03
C LYS A 8 -3.18 42.29 19.71
N LEU A 9 -3.06 40.96 19.78
CA LEU A 9 -4.19 40.11 20.15
C LEU A 9 -4.44 39.99 21.65
N ASN A 10 -3.46 40.26 22.52
CA ASN A 10 -3.71 40.25 23.98
C ASN A 10 -2.54 40.89 24.79
N PRO A 11 -2.61 42.19 25.16
CA PRO A 11 -1.53 42.84 25.91
C PRO A 11 -1.24 42.17 27.26
N GLY A 12 -2.28 41.72 27.99
CA GLY A 12 -2.16 41.05 29.29
C GLY A 12 -1.51 39.66 29.25
N TYR A 13 -1.54 39.00 28.10
CA TYR A 13 -0.99 37.65 27.92
C TYR A 13 0.54 37.63 27.83
N TRP A 14 1.14 38.79 27.50
CA TRP A 14 2.58 38.99 27.32
C TRP A 14 3.12 40.13 28.19
N GLU A 15 2.36 40.61 29.16
CA GLU A 15 2.72 41.74 30.04
C GLU A 15 4.04 41.50 30.80
N GLY A 16 4.47 40.24 30.96
CA GLY A 16 5.77 39.86 31.51
C GLY A 16 6.92 39.66 30.50
N SER A 17 6.69 39.84 29.20
CA SER A 17 7.70 39.74 28.16
C SER A 17 7.65 40.99 27.28
N LYS A 18 8.38 42.04 27.66
CA LYS A 18 8.69 43.21 26.82
C LYS A 18 9.55 42.85 25.58
N VAL A 19 9.49 41.62 25.09
CA VAL A 19 10.29 41.13 23.97
C VAL A 19 9.61 41.63 22.69
N PRO A 20 10.20 42.60 21.97
CA PRO A 20 9.66 43.01 20.68
C PRO A 20 9.72 41.82 19.72
N ILE A 21 8.59 41.47 19.12
CA ILE A 21 8.52 40.43 18.08
C ILE A 21 8.71 41.13 16.72
N PRO A 22 9.79 40.84 15.98
CA PRO A 22 10.02 41.38 14.64
C PRO A 22 8.89 41.06 13.65
N ASP A 23 8.87 41.69 12.47
CA ASP A 23 7.94 41.28 11.42
C ASP A 23 8.49 40.06 10.69
N CYS A 24 7.74 38.95 10.68
CA CYS A 24 8.15 37.70 10.01
C CYS A 24 8.43 37.89 8.52
N GLN A 25 7.80 38.86 7.85
CA GLN A 25 8.00 39.15 6.42
C GLN A 25 9.27 39.96 6.15
N ILE A 26 9.75 40.72 7.14
CA ILE A 26 10.91 41.60 7.00
C ILE A 26 12.17 40.88 7.48
N ASP A 27 12.13 40.31 8.68
CA ASP A 27 13.24 39.59 9.29
C ASP A 27 12.74 38.29 9.91
N THR A 28 12.60 37.27 9.06
CA THR A 28 12.10 35.96 9.50
C THR A 28 13.03 35.32 10.53
N ALA A 29 14.34 35.52 10.44
CA ALA A 29 15.30 34.91 11.36
C ALA A 29 15.14 35.48 12.78
N ALA A 30 15.13 36.80 12.93
CA ALA A 30 14.91 37.45 14.21
C ALA A 30 13.50 37.15 14.76
N TRP A 31 12.49 37.05 13.88
CA TRP A 31 11.14 36.61 14.29
C TRP A 31 11.15 35.17 14.84
N VAL A 32 11.83 34.23 14.17
CA VAL A 32 11.95 32.84 14.60
C VAL A 32 12.64 32.77 15.97
N GLU A 33 13.74 33.49 16.15
CA GLU A 33 14.48 33.53 17.42
C GLU A 33 13.61 34.07 18.56
N ALA A 34 12.97 35.22 18.35
CA ALA A 34 12.11 35.86 19.36
C ALA A 34 10.95 34.93 19.75
N THR A 35 10.28 34.34 18.75
CA THR A 35 9.16 33.43 19.00
C THR A 35 9.59 32.10 19.60
N ASP A 36 10.74 31.54 19.24
CA ASP A 36 11.31 30.33 19.87
C ASP A 36 11.57 30.55 21.36
N LYS A 37 12.16 31.70 21.71
CA LYS A 37 12.40 32.07 23.12
C LYS A 37 11.10 32.14 23.91
N LEU A 38 10.05 32.73 23.31
CA LEU A 38 8.72 32.78 23.92
C LEU A 38 8.09 31.39 24.06
N THR A 39 8.16 30.55 23.02
CA THR A 39 7.65 29.17 23.07
C THR A 39 8.37 28.36 24.15
N LYS A 40 9.70 28.41 24.20
CA LYS A 40 10.49 27.69 25.20
C LYS A 40 10.10 28.09 26.62
N ARG A 41 10.02 29.41 26.90
CA ARG A 41 9.55 29.91 28.21
C ARG A 41 8.13 29.46 28.54
N ARG A 42 7.22 29.48 27.56
CA ARG A 42 5.81 29.12 27.74
C ARG A 42 5.62 27.64 28.05
N PHE A 43 6.46 26.78 27.49
CA PHE A 43 6.42 25.33 27.65
C PHE A 43 7.44 24.79 28.67
N ASP A 44 8.12 25.67 29.40
CA ASP A 44 9.04 25.30 30.47
C ASP A 44 8.26 24.73 31.66
N PRO A 45 8.41 23.44 32.01
CA PRO A 45 7.67 22.83 33.12
C PRO A 45 8.12 23.35 34.49
N THR A 46 9.24 24.05 34.58
CA THR A 46 9.76 24.62 35.83
C THR A 46 9.15 25.98 36.17
N LEU A 47 8.53 26.64 35.19
CA LEU A 47 7.87 27.91 35.37
C LEU A 47 6.37 27.72 35.68
N PRO A 48 5.76 28.64 36.45
CA PRO A 48 4.31 28.66 36.60
C PRO A 48 3.64 28.73 35.23
N LEU A 49 2.53 28.00 35.08
CA LEU A 49 1.76 28.02 33.83
C LEU A 49 1.32 29.46 33.53
N LEU A 50 1.84 30.02 32.43
CA LEU A 50 1.42 31.33 31.95
C LEU A 50 -0.11 31.37 31.82
N GLY A 51 -0.73 32.49 32.19
CA GLY A 51 -2.18 32.66 32.08
C GLY A 51 -2.66 32.31 30.67
N ASP A 52 -3.74 31.54 30.58
CA ASP A 52 -4.48 31.35 29.34
C ASP A 52 -5.90 31.89 29.54
N LEU A 53 -6.42 32.67 28.58
CA LEU A 53 -7.72 33.32 28.67
C LEU A 53 -8.85 32.33 28.92
N HIS A 54 -8.69 31.08 28.46
CA HIS A 54 -9.68 30.03 28.60
C HIS A 54 -9.34 29.02 29.68
N ARG A 55 -8.22 29.17 30.41
CA ARG A 55 -7.95 28.30 31.55
C ARG A 55 -8.75 28.80 32.76
N ASP A 56 -9.34 27.87 33.50
CA ASP A 56 -10.10 28.12 34.73
C ASP A 56 -11.30 29.09 34.57
N GLN A 57 -11.80 29.27 33.34
CA GLN A 57 -13.03 30.03 33.10
C GLN A 57 -14.27 29.23 33.58
N PRO A 58 -15.30 29.91 34.09
CA PRO A 58 -16.53 29.24 34.52
C PRO A 58 -17.26 28.60 33.32
N ASP A 59 -18.02 27.54 33.57
CA ASP A 59 -18.76 26.79 32.54
C ASP A 59 -19.65 27.73 31.69
N SER A 60 -20.28 28.72 32.32
CA SER A 60 -21.14 29.72 31.66
C SER A 60 -20.43 30.56 30.60
N SER A 61 -19.11 30.74 30.70
CA SER A 61 -18.34 31.41 29.65
C SER A 61 -18.41 30.62 28.34
N TYR A 62 -18.31 29.29 28.40
CA TYR A 62 -18.34 28.43 27.21
C TYR A 62 -19.74 28.25 26.64
N ASP A 63 -20.79 28.32 27.46
CA ASP A 63 -22.17 28.28 27.00
C ASP A 63 -22.47 29.40 26.00
N SER A 64 -21.86 30.57 26.17
CA SER A 64 -22.01 31.69 25.24
C SER A 64 -21.24 31.52 23.93
N PHE A 65 -20.18 30.69 23.92
CA PHE A 65 -19.35 30.44 22.74
C PHE A 65 -19.84 29.28 21.88
N ILE A 66 -20.52 28.29 22.46
CA ILE A 66 -20.96 27.10 21.72
C ILE A 66 -22.40 27.27 21.28
N ASN A 67 -22.57 27.60 20.01
CA ASN A 67 -23.86 27.60 19.34
C ASN A 67 -23.85 26.63 18.14
N HIS A 68 -24.96 26.54 17.44
CA HIS A 68 -25.11 25.61 16.32
C HIS A 68 -24.14 25.87 15.16
N ASP A 69 -23.86 27.15 14.86
CA ASP A 69 -22.91 27.55 13.81
C ASP A 69 -21.48 27.12 14.19
N VAL A 70 -21.09 27.35 15.44
CA VAL A 70 -19.79 26.92 15.96
C VAL A 70 -19.64 25.40 15.95
N LEU A 71 -20.70 24.65 16.27
CA LEU A 71 -20.66 23.18 16.15
C LEU A 71 -20.50 22.73 14.68
N GLN A 72 -21.13 23.43 13.73
CA GLN A 72 -20.96 23.17 12.30
C GLN A 72 -19.51 23.43 11.87
N GLU A 73 -18.92 24.54 12.32
CA GLU A 73 -17.50 24.84 12.10
C GLU A 73 -16.56 23.80 12.71
N MET A 74 -16.86 23.31 13.93
CA MET A 74 -16.09 22.25 14.57
C MET A 74 -16.07 20.98 13.72
N VAL A 75 -17.24 20.56 13.23
CA VAL A 75 -17.36 19.40 12.35
C VAL A 75 -16.61 19.63 11.04
N ASP A 76 -16.78 20.79 10.40
CA ASP A 76 -16.13 21.07 9.11
C ASP A 76 -14.61 21.24 9.24
N ALA A 77 -14.11 21.88 10.30
CA ALA A 77 -12.67 21.96 10.55
C ALA A 77 -12.04 20.59 10.78
N ARG A 78 -12.73 19.67 11.47
CA ARG A 78 -12.28 18.28 11.61
C ARG A 78 -12.19 17.59 10.25
N ARG A 79 -13.17 17.80 9.37
CA ARG A 79 -13.15 17.25 8.00
C ARG A 79 -12.01 17.84 7.17
N VAL A 80 -11.76 19.15 7.28
CA VAL A 80 -10.65 19.81 6.58
C VAL A 80 -9.31 19.29 7.13
N ALA A 81 -9.17 19.14 8.44
CA ALA A 81 -7.97 18.58 9.07
C ALA A 81 -7.69 17.15 8.59
N CYS A 82 -8.71 16.28 8.55
CA CYS A 82 -8.61 14.94 7.99
C CYS A 82 -8.11 14.96 6.53
N LEU A 83 -8.70 15.82 5.68
CA LEU A 83 -8.26 15.93 4.28
C LEU A 83 -6.81 16.41 4.17
N ARG A 84 -6.43 17.41 4.98
CA ARG A 84 -5.06 17.96 4.97
C ARG A 84 -4.04 16.91 5.39
N GLN A 85 -4.33 16.14 6.44
CA GLN A 85 -3.46 15.06 6.91
C GLN A 85 -3.37 13.92 5.90
N HIS A 86 -4.48 13.58 5.24
CA HIS A 86 -4.48 12.60 4.15
C HIS A 86 -3.62 13.05 2.98
N SER A 87 -3.79 14.31 2.56
CA SER A 87 -3.02 14.90 1.47
C SER A 87 -1.53 14.99 1.80
N LEU A 88 -1.20 15.42 3.02
CA LEU A 88 0.16 15.48 3.54
C LEU A 88 0.81 14.10 3.56
N SER A 89 0.10 13.09 4.07
CA SER A 89 0.61 11.72 4.15
C SER A 89 0.94 11.14 2.78
N ARG A 90 0.05 11.32 1.80
CA ARG A 90 0.30 10.88 0.42
C ARG A 90 1.52 11.56 -0.18
N LEU A 91 1.58 12.88 -0.09
CA LEU A 91 2.69 13.65 -0.62
C LEU A 91 4.02 13.28 0.04
N ALA A 92 4.02 13.07 1.36
CA ALA A 92 5.19 12.64 2.10
C ALA A 92 5.64 11.23 1.70
N VAL A 93 4.70 10.28 1.51
CA VAL A 93 5.04 8.94 1.01
C VAL A 93 5.63 9.01 -0.41
N ASP A 94 5.07 9.81 -1.33
CA ASP A 94 5.64 10.09 -2.66
C ASP A 94 7.08 10.59 -2.57
N LEU A 95 7.34 11.54 -1.68
CA LEU A 95 8.68 12.09 -1.49
C LEU A 95 9.67 11.08 -0.88
N PHE A 96 9.25 10.35 0.14
CA PHE A 96 10.11 9.40 0.84
C PHE A 96 10.48 8.20 -0.03
N THR A 97 9.53 7.68 -0.83
CA THR A 97 9.77 6.45 -1.61
C THR A 97 10.34 6.72 -2.99
N ASP A 98 9.89 7.77 -3.68
CA ASP A 98 10.16 7.92 -5.11
C ASP A 98 11.28 8.95 -5.36
N ARG A 99 11.60 9.77 -4.36
CA ARG A 99 12.52 10.90 -4.53
C ARG A 99 13.66 10.95 -3.53
N ASP A 100 13.79 9.94 -2.67
CA ASP A 100 14.81 9.89 -1.62
C ASP A 100 14.88 11.20 -0.81
N PHE A 101 13.70 11.69 -0.41
CA PHE A 101 13.59 12.99 0.23
C PHE A 101 14.37 13.08 1.53
N GLU A 102 14.51 12.00 2.30
CA GLU A 102 15.27 12.02 3.55
C GLU A 102 16.74 12.40 3.33
N ALA A 103 17.41 11.70 2.41
CA ALA A 103 18.82 11.97 2.12
C ALA A 103 18.99 13.35 1.49
N LYS A 104 18.13 13.71 0.53
CA LYS A 104 18.20 15.03 -0.14
C LYS A 104 17.96 16.18 0.82
N TRP A 105 17.01 16.06 1.74
CA TRP A 105 16.73 17.08 2.76
C TRP A 105 17.92 17.30 3.70
N VAL A 106 18.56 16.21 4.14
CA VAL A 106 19.79 16.29 4.96
C VAL A 106 20.95 16.89 4.15
N ALA A 107 21.07 16.57 2.86
CA ALA A 107 22.10 17.08 1.97
C ALA A 107 21.98 18.58 1.63
N LEU A 108 20.81 19.20 1.80
CA LEU A 108 20.62 20.65 1.57
C LEU A 108 21.50 21.55 2.47
N GLY A 109 22.04 21.00 3.56
CA GLY A 109 22.72 21.78 4.59
C GLY A 109 21.78 22.74 5.33
N LYS A 110 22.35 23.51 6.28
CA LYS A 110 21.58 24.41 7.14
C LYS A 110 20.83 25.49 6.33
N ALA A 111 21.53 26.22 5.48
CA ALA A 111 20.95 27.34 4.72
C ALA A 111 19.84 26.88 3.74
N GLY A 112 20.01 25.72 3.09
CA GLY A 112 18.99 25.17 2.20
C GLY A 112 17.72 24.79 2.95
N ARG A 113 17.83 24.17 4.13
CA ARG A 113 16.67 23.86 4.97
C ARG A 113 16.00 25.11 5.54
N GLU A 114 16.77 26.09 6.01
CA GLU A 114 16.28 27.38 6.51
C GLU A 114 15.41 28.09 5.49
N LYS A 115 15.83 28.12 4.22
CA LYS A 115 15.05 28.72 3.13
C LYS A 115 13.62 28.22 3.11
N HIS A 116 13.41 26.90 3.18
CA HIS A 116 12.10 26.27 3.08
C HIS A 116 11.30 26.40 4.39
N ILE A 117 11.96 26.24 5.54
CA ILE A 117 11.35 26.44 6.87
C ILE A 117 10.85 27.88 7.03
N PHE A 118 11.67 28.87 6.67
CA PHE A 118 11.33 30.29 6.77
C PHE A 118 10.25 30.69 5.77
N ALA A 119 10.25 30.11 4.57
CA ALA A 119 9.15 30.29 3.63
C ALA A 119 7.82 29.80 4.22
N ALA A 120 7.82 28.67 4.95
CA ALA A 120 6.62 28.18 5.61
C ALA A 120 6.12 29.09 6.74
N TYR A 121 7.02 29.61 7.59
CA TYR A 121 6.62 30.60 8.61
C TYR A 121 6.03 31.86 7.98
N ARG A 122 6.71 32.44 6.98
CA ARG A 122 6.19 33.63 6.27
C ARG A 122 4.81 33.36 5.67
N ALA A 123 4.64 32.22 5.03
CA ALA A 123 3.37 31.85 4.41
C ALA A 123 2.25 31.71 5.45
N LEU A 124 2.49 31.07 6.59
CA LEU A 124 1.47 30.95 7.65
C LEU A 124 1.14 32.30 8.28
N GLU A 125 2.15 33.11 8.62
CA GLU A 125 1.96 34.42 9.25
C GLU A 125 1.27 35.41 8.30
N ALA A 126 1.61 35.42 7.00
CA ALA A 126 1.00 36.31 6.02
C ALA A 126 -0.48 36.00 5.79
N ASN A 127 -0.88 34.73 5.88
CA ASN A 127 -2.25 34.35 5.56
C ASN A 127 -3.22 34.48 6.73
N GLY A 128 -2.68 34.62 7.95
CA GLY A 128 -3.47 34.62 9.18
C GLY A 128 -4.26 33.31 9.34
N GLY A 129 -4.66 32.98 10.57
CA GLY A 129 -5.59 31.87 10.75
C GLY A 129 -6.90 32.06 9.97
N PRO A 130 -7.67 30.99 9.72
CA PRO A 130 -9.06 31.15 9.32
C PRO A 130 -9.77 32.08 10.31
N VAL A 131 -10.35 33.11 9.73
CA VAL A 131 -10.75 34.35 10.38
C VAL A 131 -11.84 34.16 11.43
N ILE A 132 -12.71 33.18 11.22
CA ILE A 132 -13.83 32.89 12.11
C ILE A 132 -13.33 32.30 13.45
N MET A 133 -12.08 31.86 13.49
CA MET A 133 -11.47 31.23 14.64
C MET A 133 -10.08 31.80 14.98
N GLU A 134 -9.85 33.10 14.80
CA GLU A 134 -8.61 33.76 15.23
C GLU A 134 -8.32 33.54 16.73
N SER A 135 -9.36 33.43 17.57
CA SER A 135 -9.23 33.07 19.00
C SER A 135 -8.72 31.64 19.23
N PHE A 136 -8.94 30.74 18.28
CA PHE A 136 -8.48 29.35 18.33
C PHE A 136 -7.18 29.13 17.57
N TYR A 137 -6.77 30.07 16.70
CA TYR A 137 -5.61 29.87 15.84
C TYR A 137 -4.34 29.87 16.69
N PRO A 138 -3.65 28.72 16.80
CA PRO A 138 -2.37 28.68 17.47
C PRO A 138 -1.35 29.30 16.53
N GLY A 139 -0.76 30.42 16.95
CA GLY A 139 0.50 30.86 16.36
C GLY A 139 1.63 29.88 16.71
N LYS A 140 2.79 30.08 16.09
CA LYS A 140 4.02 29.33 16.36
C LYS A 140 4.33 29.17 17.87
N VAL A 141 3.98 30.18 18.68
CA VAL A 141 4.17 30.18 20.14
C VAL A 141 3.41 29.10 20.91
N ASN A 142 2.42 28.45 20.29
CA ASN A 142 1.67 27.33 20.87
C ASN A 142 2.12 25.95 20.34
N CYS A 143 3.16 25.91 19.51
CA CYS A 143 3.63 24.71 18.84
C CYS A 143 5.13 24.49 19.12
N PRO A 144 5.51 23.92 20.28
CA PRO A 144 6.91 23.63 20.61
C PRO A 144 7.59 22.68 19.61
N GLU A 145 6.82 21.86 18.88
CA GLU A 145 7.30 21.02 17.79
C GLU A 145 7.86 21.84 16.62
N LEU A 146 7.38 23.08 16.46
CA LEU A 146 7.81 24.01 15.41
C LEU A 146 8.90 24.97 15.91
N ILE A 147 9.58 24.66 17.01
CA ILE A 147 10.81 25.38 17.41
C ILE A 147 11.91 25.07 16.39
N TYR A 148 12.66 26.07 15.95
CA TYR A 148 13.64 25.89 14.88
C TYR A 148 14.72 24.86 15.24
N GLU A 149 15.19 24.87 16.49
CA GLU A 149 16.10 23.85 17.03
C GLU A 149 15.52 22.43 16.93
N ASN A 150 14.24 22.25 17.24
CA ASN A 150 13.58 20.95 17.14
C ASN A 150 13.48 20.48 15.69
N LEU A 151 13.17 21.39 14.76
CA LEU A 151 13.08 21.08 13.32
C LEU A 151 14.46 20.77 12.70
N THR A 152 15.52 21.39 13.20
CA THR A 152 16.88 21.27 12.66
C THR A 152 17.79 20.30 13.41
N LYS A 153 17.28 19.70 14.51
CA LYS A 153 17.97 18.66 15.28
C LYS A 153 18.48 17.54 14.37
N ASN A 154 19.66 17.01 14.71
CA ASN A 154 20.32 15.92 14.00
C ASN A 154 20.40 16.20 12.48
N GLU A 155 20.96 17.35 12.12
CA GLU A 155 21.18 17.77 10.72
C GLU A 155 19.88 17.92 9.90
N GLY A 156 18.78 18.32 10.53
CA GLY A 156 17.48 18.49 9.88
C GLY A 156 16.55 17.28 9.95
N ARG A 157 16.95 16.19 10.61
CA ARG A 157 16.09 15.02 10.83
C ARG A 157 14.87 15.33 11.70
N GLY A 158 14.95 16.32 12.59
CA GLY A 158 13.80 16.71 13.42
C GLY A 158 12.54 17.07 12.62
N TYR A 159 12.69 17.73 11.47
CA TYR A 159 11.58 17.96 10.53
C TYR A 159 11.03 16.66 9.93
N ILE A 160 11.92 15.74 9.52
CA ILE A 160 11.53 14.43 8.96
C ILE A 160 10.77 13.61 10.00
N ASP A 161 11.24 13.59 11.24
CA ASP A 161 10.61 12.87 12.35
C ASP A 161 9.21 13.42 12.64
N LEU A 162 9.06 14.75 12.66
CA LEU A 162 7.76 15.40 12.81
C LEU A 162 6.84 15.12 11.62
N LEU A 163 7.36 15.09 10.40
CA LEU A 163 6.59 14.73 9.20
C LEU A 163 6.10 13.27 9.26
N LYS A 164 6.97 12.35 9.69
CA LYS A 164 6.63 10.93 9.89
C LYS A 164 5.56 10.72 10.96
N LEU A 165 5.51 11.58 11.98
CA LEU A 165 4.44 11.58 13.00
C LEU A 165 3.05 11.86 12.40
N TYR A 166 2.97 12.56 11.28
CA TYR A 166 1.71 12.89 10.59
C TYR A 166 1.31 11.89 9.51
N LEU A 167 2.12 10.86 9.24
CA LEU A 167 1.75 9.81 8.30
C LEU A 167 0.60 8.97 8.85
N LEU A 168 -0.40 8.74 8.01
CA LEU A 168 -1.51 7.83 8.27
C LEU A 168 -1.08 6.37 8.13
N ASP A 169 -1.77 5.49 8.86
CA ASP A 169 -1.56 4.04 8.79
C ASP A 169 -1.99 3.42 7.45
N ASP A 170 -2.88 4.09 6.71
CA ASP A 170 -3.24 3.76 5.33
C ASP A 170 -3.50 5.04 4.54
N ILE A 171 -2.66 5.31 3.53
CA ILE A 171 -2.78 6.49 2.66
C ILE A 171 -3.89 6.37 1.62
N ASN A 172 -4.54 5.21 1.50
CA ASN A 172 -5.67 5.00 0.58
C ASN A 172 -7.02 5.32 1.23
N VAL A 173 -7.06 5.42 2.57
CA VAL A 173 -8.26 5.71 3.35
C VAL A 173 -8.12 7.09 3.99
N ALA A 174 -9.01 8.00 3.64
CA ALA A 174 -9.07 9.29 4.33
C ALA A 174 -9.52 9.07 5.78
N PRO A 175 -8.85 9.69 6.78
CA PRO A 175 -9.17 9.45 8.17
C PRO A 175 -10.52 10.08 8.51
N THR A 176 -11.28 9.41 9.38
CA THR A 176 -12.55 9.93 9.91
C THR A 176 -12.35 10.72 11.22
N GLN A 177 -11.12 10.71 11.74
CA GLN A 177 -10.70 11.46 12.92
C GLN A 177 -9.36 12.12 12.62
N PRO A 178 -9.21 13.43 12.86
CA PRO A 178 -7.94 14.08 12.67
C PRO A 178 -6.93 13.61 13.73
N PHE A 179 -5.70 13.35 13.32
CA PHE A 179 -4.59 13.12 14.24
C PHE A 179 -4.27 14.42 14.99
N ILE A 180 -4.29 14.34 16.32
CA ILE A 180 -3.92 15.46 17.20
C ILE A 180 -2.66 15.02 17.95
N PRO A 181 -1.48 15.64 17.70
CA PRO A 181 -0.26 15.24 18.37
C PRO A 181 -0.41 15.51 19.89
N PRO A 182 -0.18 14.51 20.75
CA PRO A 182 -0.29 14.68 22.19
C PRO A 182 0.76 15.68 22.68
N ASN A 183 0.37 16.59 23.56
CA ASN A 183 1.28 17.51 24.21
C ASN A 183 0.72 17.90 25.59
N GLU A 184 1.21 17.24 26.63
CA GLU A 184 0.70 17.41 28.00
C GLU A 184 0.85 18.84 28.51
N MET A 185 1.94 19.53 28.13
CA MET A 185 2.15 20.91 28.54
C MET A 185 1.18 21.87 27.86
N PHE A 186 0.87 21.65 26.57
CA PHE A 186 -0.19 22.41 25.89
C PHE A 186 -1.55 22.18 26.55
N ASP A 187 -1.87 20.92 26.85
CA ASP A 187 -3.12 20.55 27.49
C ASP A 187 -3.25 21.22 28.87
N LYS A 188 -2.19 21.23 29.69
CA LYS A 188 -2.12 21.98 30.96
C LYS A 188 -2.28 23.49 30.77
N LEU A 189 -1.59 24.07 29.77
CA LEU A 189 -1.64 25.50 29.50
C LEU A 189 -3.06 25.98 29.21
N ILE A 190 -3.82 25.23 28.40
CA ILE A 190 -5.20 25.60 28.02
C ILE A 190 -6.26 25.09 29.00
N GLY A 191 -5.88 24.31 30.02
CA GLY A 191 -6.81 23.71 30.97
C GLY A 191 -7.61 22.51 30.44
N TRP A 192 -7.09 21.79 29.44
CA TRP A 192 -7.73 20.59 28.90
C TRP A 192 -7.73 19.45 29.92
N LYS A 193 -8.88 18.77 30.06
CA LYS A 193 -9.05 17.55 30.85
C LYS A 193 -9.87 16.54 30.05
N GLU A 194 -9.44 15.28 30.00
CA GLU A 194 -10.14 14.26 29.23
C GLU A 194 -11.50 13.90 29.86
N ASP A 195 -11.59 13.96 31.18
CA ASP A 195 -12.78 13.68 32.00
C ASP A 195 -13.62 14.93 32.32
N ASP A 196 -13.47 16.01 31.54
CA ASP A 196 -14.19 17.25 31.76
C ASP A 196 -15.72 17.06 31.66
N LYS A 197 -16.43 17.39 32.75
CA LYS A 197 -17.88 17.27 32.86
C LYS A 197 -18.62 18.34 32.05
N CYS A 198 -17.99 19.49 31.80
CA CYS A 198 -18.58 20.55 30.98
C CYS A 198 -18.38 20.24 29.49
N LYS A 199 -19.43 19.73 28.83
CA LYS A 199 -19.38 19.37 27.41
C LYS A 199 -18.98 20.55 26.50
N ASN A 200 -19.42 21.77 26.82
CA ASN A 200 -19.09 22.99 26.07
C ASN A 200 -17.62 23.35 26.18
N ARG A 201 -17.06 23.33 27.40
CA ARG A 201 -15.61 23.51 27.61
C ARG A 201 -14.80 22.44 26.90
N LYS A 202 -15.22 21.16 26.99
CA LYS A 202 -14.59 20.06 26.27
C LYS A 202 -14.65 20.22 24.74
N ALA A 203 -15.75 20.71 24.18
CA ALA A 203 -15.84 20.94 22.73
C ALA A 203 -14.90 22.08 22.30
N TYR A 204 -14.94 23.18 23.04
CA TYR A 204 -14.13 24.38 22.78
C TYR A 204 -12.63 24.10 22.87
N LEU A 205 -12.17 23.52 23.97
CA LEU A 205 -10.75 23.22 24.17
C LEU A 205 -10.27 22.09 23.25
N GLY A 206 -11.14 21.13 22.92
CA GLY A 206 -10.88 20.09 21.93
C GLY A 206 -10.63 20.69 20.54
N MET A 207 -11.39 21.72 20.19
CA MET A 207 -11.17 22.50 18.97
C MET A 207 -9.82 23.23 18.96
N ARG A 208 -9.36 23.76 20.10
CA ARG A 208 -8.00 24.36 20.18
C ARG A 208 -6.90 23.32 19.92
N ARG A 209 -7.04 22.12 20.48
CA ARG A 209 -6.11 21.00 20.21
C ARG A 209 -6.12 20.62 18.73
N LEU A 210 -7.30 20.54 18.12
CA LEU A 210 -7.44 20.31 16.68
C LEU A 210 -6.73 21.38 15.85
N MET A 211 -6.99 22.66 16.12
CA MET A 211 -6.42 23.77 15.36
C MET A 211 -4.89 23.81 15.47
N ARG A 212 -4.33 23.35 16.59
CA ARG A 212 -2.89 23.14 16.75
C ARG A 212 -2.37 22.02 15.86
N GLY A 213 -3.03 20.86 15.88
CA GLY A 213 -2.69 19.76 14.99
C GLY A 213 -2.78 20.15 13.51
N TYR A 214 -3.79 20.96 13.15
CA TYR A 214 -3.96 21.54 11.83
C TYR A 214 -2.83 22.49 11.46
N HIS A 215 -2.46 23.43 12.33
CA HIS A 215 -1.38 24.40 12.09
C HIS A 215 -0.04 23.69 11.80
N ILE A 216 0.30 22.68 12.60
CA ILE A 216 1.52 21.88 12.39
C ILE A 216 1.44 21.13 11.05
N ALA A 217 0.32 20.47 10.72
CA ALA A 217 0.16 19.78 9.44
C ALA A 217 0.27 20.74 8.24
N SER A 218 -0.30 21.95 8.36
CA SER A 218 -0.17 23.00 7.34
C SER A 218 1.28 23.46 7.18
N PHE A 219 2.00 23.69 8.27
CA PHE A 219 3.42 24.04 8.25
C PHE A 219 4.23 22.99 7.47
N LEU A 220 4.08 21.71 7.83
CA LEU A 220 4.75 20.60 7.17
C LEU A 220 4.45 20.56 5.66
N GLY A 221 3.17 20.68 5.28
CA GLY A 221 2.77 20.72 3.88
C GLY A 221 3.35 21.90 3.10
N ILE A 222 3.48 23.07 3.73
CA ILE A 222 4.07 24.25 3.11
C ILE A 222 5.58 24.10 2.93
N VAL A 223 6.30 23.51 3.91
CA VAL A 223 7.73 23.20 3.75
C VAL A 223 7.96 22.29 2.55
N ILE A 224 7.16 21.22 2.40
CA ILE A 224 7.22 20.35 1.22
C ILE A 224 6.95 21.14 -0.07
N THR A 225 5.87 21.92 -0.08
CA THR A 225 5.45 22.69 -1.26
C THR A 225 6.57 23.65 -1.70
N SER A 226 7.22 24.32 -0.73
CA SER A 226 8.38 25.17 -0.95
C SER A 226 9.59 24.39 -1.46
N TYR A 227 9.87 23.22 -0.88
CA TYR A 227 10.97 22.33 -1.30
C TYR A 227 10.83 21.91 -2.77
N GLU A 228 9.61 21.58 -3.19
CA GLU A 228 9.32 21.21 -4.57
C GLU A 228 9.20 22.40 -5.54
N GLY A 229 9.41 23.63 -5.06
CA GLY A 229 9.32 24.84 -5.89
C GLY A 229 7.91 25.16 -6.39
N ARG A 230 6.88 24.63 -5.74
CA ARG A 230 5.48 24.88 -6.12
C ARG A 230 4.97 26.18 -5.48
N PRO A 231 4.10 26.94 -6.16
CA PRO A 231 3.47 28.10 -5.55
C PRO A 231 2.56 27.66 -4.40
N ILE A 232 2.57 28.45 -3.31
CA ILE A 232 1.73 28.19 -2.15
C ILE A 232 0.44 29.00 -2.32
N GLU A 233 -0.68 28.30 -2.52
CA GLU A 233 -1.99 28.92 -2.65
C GLU A 233 -2.82 28.70 -1.38
N PHE A 234 -3.33 29.80 -0.82
CA PHE A 234 -4.22 29.78 0.32
C PHE A 234 -5.65 30.06 -0.12
N VAL A 235 -6.54 29.13 0.21
CA VAL A 235 -7.98 29.32 0.02
C VAL A 235 -8.60 29.43 1.41
N LYS A 236 -9.16 30.60 1.69
CA LYS A 236 -9.93 30.86 2.92
C LYS A 236 -11.36 30.37 2.69
N PHE A 237 -11.75 29.30 3.38
CA PHE A 237 -13.10 28.76 3.31
C PHE A 237 -14.02 29.42 4.35
N THR A 238 -15.30 29.53 4.02
CA THR A 238 -16.35 30.03 4.94
C THR A 238 -17.72 29.47 4.58
N HIS A 239 -18.66 29.59 5.51
CA HIS A 239 -20.10 29.49 5.27
C HIS A 239 -20.72 30.88 5.07
N GLU A 240 -21.94 30.98 4.52
CA GLU A 240 -22.58 32.27 4.23
C GLU A 240 -23.06 33.01 5.48
N HIS A 241 -23.45 32.33 6.57
CA HIS A 241 -23.79 32.97 7.84
C HIS A 241 -22.62 33.78 8.42
N HIS A 242 -21.37 33.42 8.12
CA HIS A 242 -20.19 34.25 8.44
C HIS A 242 -19.90 35.34 7.40
N LYS A 243 -20.61 35.42 6.29
CA LYS A 243 -20.52 36.55 5.36
C LYS A 243 -21.54 37.64 5.64
N THR A 244 -22.48 37.41 6.56
CA THR A 244 -23.56 38.35 6.85
C THR A 244 -23.08 39.53 7.70
N LYS A 245 -23.77 40.67 7.55
CA LYS A 245 -23.48 41.87 8.36
C LYS A 245 -23.97 41.68 9.79
N GLU A 246 -25.00 40.86 9.96
CA GLU A 246 -25.67 40.50 11.20
C GLU A 246 -24.70 39.80 12.16
N THR A 247 -23.92 38.84 11.67
CA THR A 247 -22.90 38.16 12.47
C THR A 247 -21.84 39.13 13.00
N LEU A 248 -21.39 40.09 12.17
CA LEU A 248 -20.47 41.14 12.64
C LEU A 248 -21.10 42.08 13.66
N ALA A 249 -22.38 42.40 13.49
CA ALA A 249 -23.10 43.22 14.44
C ALA A 249 -23.26 42.52 15.79
N GLY A 250 -23.52 41.21 15.79
CA GLY A 250 -23.65 40.40 17.00
C GLY A 250 -22.34 40.21 17.78
N VAL A 251 -21.19 40.11 17.09
CA VAL A 251 -19.87 39.95 17.74
C VAL A 251 -19.28 41.29 18.21
N LYS A 252 -19.70 42.42 17.61
CA LYS A 252 -19.13 43.73 17.93
C LYS A 252 -19.18 44.10 19.41
N PRO A 253 -20.29 43.92 20.17
CA PRO A 253 -20.32 44.27 21.60
C PRO A 253 -19.29 43.51 22.43
N ILE A 254 -19.05 42.23 22.10
CA ILE A 254 -18.02 41.41 22.75
C ILE A 254 -16.63 42.00 22.45
N MET A 255 -16.37 42.37 21.20
CA MET A 255 -15.10 43.01 20.83
C MET A 255 -14.94 44.40 21.46
N ASP A 256 -16.01 45.19 21.56
CA ASP A 256 -15.99 46.48 22.27
C ASP A 256 -15.58 46.28 23.73
N GLN A 257 -16.07 45.22 24.39
CA GLN A 257 -15.71 44.89 25.76
C GLN A 257 -14.25 44.41 25.88
N ILE A 258 -13.76 43.61 24.94
CA ILE A 258 -12.42 43.00 25.01
C ILE A 258 -11.32 43.99 24.64
N MET A 259 -11.50 44.78 23.57
CA MET A 259 -10.45 45.62 22.98
C MET A 259 -10.81 47.11 22.90
N GLY A 260 -12.00 47.49 23.34
CA GLY A 260 -12.48 48.87 23.29
C GLY A 260 -13.09 49.26 21.93
N PRO A 261 -13.94 50.31 21.89
CA PRO A 261 -14.74 50.64 20.70
C PRO A 261 -13.91 50.98 19.45
N ALA A 262 -12.79 51.68 19.61
CA ALA A 262 -11.95 52.07 18.47
C ALA A 262 -11.29 50.85 17.80
N ALA A 263 -10.73 49.94 18.60
CA ALA A 263 -10.13 48.71 18.09
C ALA A 263 -11.18 47.76 17.51
N ALA A 264 -12.34 47.63 18.15
CA ALA A 264 -13.45 46.82 17.65
C ALA A 264 -13.99 47.32 16.30
N ASN A 265 -14.08 48.64 16.10
CA ASN A 265 -14.45 49.23 14.80
C ASN A 265 -13.41 48.95 13.72
N LYS A 266 -12.12 49.01 14.06
CA LYS A 266 -11.03 48.65 13.16
C LYS A 266 -11.08 47.17 12.80
N TRP A 267 -11.21 46.29 13.79
CA TRP A 267 -11.40 44.86 13.63
C TRP A 267 -12.58 44.58 12.70
N LYS A 268 -13.75 45.20 12.92
CA LYS A 268 -14.93 45.04 12.06
C LYS A 268 -14.66 45.40 10.59
N LYS A 269 -13.88 46.46 10.32
CA LYS A 269 -13.50 46.85 8.95
C LYS A 269 -12.57 45.81 8.31
N GLU A 270 -11.54 45.37 9.04
CA GLU A 270 -10.59 44.34 8.59
C GLU A 270 -11.32 43.02 8.32
N GLU A 271 -12.19 42.62 9.24
CA GLU A 271 -13.03 41.43 9.16
C GLU A 271 -13.98 41.46 7.97
N THR A 272 -14.63 42.60 7.72
CA THR A 272 -15.48 42.81 6.54
C THR A 272 -14.67 42.62 5.25
N GLN A 273 -13.43 43.11 5.21
CA GLN A 273 -12.56 42.94 4.04
C GLN A 273 -12.13 41.48 3.87
N LYS A 274 -11.69 40.82 4.95
CA LYS A 274 -11.33 39.40 4.94
C LYS A 274 -12.48 38.52 4.46
N ARG A 275 -13.72 38.79 4.88
CA ARG A 275 -14.92 38.04 4.46
C ARG A 275 -15.21 38.11 2.95
N LYS A 276 -14.74 39.14 2.26
CA LYS A 276 -14.82 39.23 0.79
C LYS A 276 -13.86 38.26 0.09
N GLU A 277 -12.70 38.00 0.70
CA GLU A 277 -11.70 37.06 0.19
C GLU A 277 -12.10 35.59 0.41
N MET A 278 -12.95 35.34 1.40
CA MET A 278 -13.38 33.98 1.72
C MET A 278 -14.28 33.40 0.62
N LYS A 279 -14.06 32.14 0.29
CA LYS A 279 -14.85 31.39 -0.69
C LYS A 279 -15.79 30.43 0.03
N LEU A 280 -17.04 30.35 -0.46
CA LEU A 280 -17.92 29.23 -0.11
C LEU A 280 -17.34 27.95 -0.73
N PHE A 281 -17.72 26.78 -0.24
CA PHE A 281 -17.17 25.52 -0.72
C PHE A 281 -18.20 24.41 -0.81
N CYS A 282 -17.91 23.42 -1.66
CA CYS A 282 -18.69 22.20 -1.77
C CYS A 282 -18.48 21.31 -0.53
N SER A 283 -19.55 20.98 0.19
CA SER A 283 -19.52 20.10 1.34
C SER A 283 -19.17 18.64 1.01
N ALA A 284 -19.07 18.25 -0.27
CA ALA A 284 -18.63 16.91 -0.68
C ALA A 284 -17.14 16.85 -1.05
N CYS A 285 -16.65 17.82 -1.83
CA CYS A 285 -15.31 17.79 -2.44
C CYS A 285 -14.41 18.98 -2.10
N LEU A 286 -14.87 19.92 -1.25
CA LEU A 286 -14.19 21.17 -0.91
C LEU A 286 -13.85 22.11 -2.07
N LYS A 287 -14.36 21.87 -3.30
CA LYS A 287 -14.15 22.81 -4.40
C LYS A 287 -14.69 24.19 -4.01
N PRO A 288 -13.89 25.28 -4.11
CA PRO A 288 -14.36 26.63 -3.83
C PRO A 288 -15.44 27.07 -4.82
N GLU A 289 -16.31 27.98 -4.40
CA GLU A 289 -17.33 28.56 -5.27
C GLU A 289 -16.69 29.58 -6.23
N GLU A 290 -16.76 29.27 -7.51
CA GLU A 290 -16.36 30.13 -8.62
C GLU A 290 -17.62 30.52 -9.38
N LYS A 291 -18.23 31.65 -8.97
CA LYS A 291 -19.53 32.10 -9.50
C LYS A 291 -19.51 32.31 -11.01
N SER A 292 -18.35 32.69 -11.57
CA SER A 292 -18.15 32.88 -13.02
C SER A 292 -18.20 31.58 -13.81
N GLU A 293 -17.74 30.47 -13.23
CA GLU A 293 -17.60 29.18 -13.95
C GLU A 293 -18.74 28.20 -13.66
N MET A 294 -19.14 28.08 -12.39
CA MET A 294 -20.08 27.07 -11.94
C MET A 294 -21.45 27.63 -11.56
N GLY A 295 -21.62 28.96 -11.62
CA GLY A 295 -22.75 29.64 -11.03
C GLY A 295 -22.76 29.52 -9.49
N LYS A 296 -23.91 29.79 -8.88
CA LYS A 296 -24.10 29.68 -7.43
C LYS A 296 -24.26 28.21 -7.02
N MET A 297 -23.51 27.77 -6.01
CA MET A 297 -23.65 26.40 -5.49
C MET A 297 -25.05 26.14 -4.95
N SER A 298 -25.59 24.95 -5.20
CA SER A 298 -26.89 24.56 -4.66
C SER A 298 -26.77 24.28 -3.16
N ALA A 299 -27.71 24.79 -2.37
CA ALA A 299 -27.79 24.53 -0.93
C ALA A 299 -28.84 23.46 -0.63
N CYS A 300 -28.56 22.60 0.35
CA CYS A 300 -29.50 21.63 0.87
C CYS A 300 -30.67 22.35 1.56
N ARG A 301 -31.88 22.26 0.98
CA ARG A 301 -33.07 22.99 1.48
C ARG A 301 -33.41 22.67 2.94
N PRO A 302 -33.47 21.40 3.40
CA PRO A 302 -33.75 21.09 4.80
C PRO A 302 -32.69 21.62 5.77
N CYS A 303 -31.41 21.53 5.42
CA CYS A 303 -30.34 22.09 6.26
C CYS A 303 -30.43 23.62 6.34
N LYS A 304 -30.68 24.27 5.20
CA LYS A 304 -30.86 25.72 5.16
C LYS A 304 -32.03 26.21 6.03
N ALA A 305 -33.11 25.42 6.11
CA ALA A 305 -34.29 25.76 6.92
C ALA A 305 -33.98 25.82 8.43
N ILE A 306 -32.95 25.13 8.90
CA ILE A 306 -32.50 25.13 10.30
C ILE A 306 -31.22 25.97 10.52
N GLY A 307 -30.84 26.80 9.56
CA GLY A 307 -29.64 27.65 9.64
C GLY A 307 -28.34 26.99 9.18
N ARG A 308 -28.32 25.68 8.88
CA ARG A 308 -27.11 24.98 8.39
C ARG A 308 -26.86 25.23 6.91
N GLU A 309 -25.58 25.30 6.55
CA GLU A 309 -25.17 25.53 5.18
C GLU A 309 -24.37 24.40 4.58
N VAL A 310 -25.10 23.44 4.02
CA VAL A 310 -24.53 22.34 3.24
C VAL A 310 -24.73 22.64 1.76
N ARG A 311 -23.62 22.82 1.03
CA ARG A 311 -23.60 23.28 -0.36
C ARG A 311 -22.93 22.26 -1.28
N TYR A 312 -23.34 22.24 -2.54
CA TYR A 312 -22.78 21.33 -3.54
C TYR A 312 -22.48 22.08 -4.83
N CYS A 313 -21.31 21.81 -5.42
CA CYS A 313 -20.94 22.40 -6.72
C CYS A 313 -21.76 21.83 -7.87
N ASN A 314 -22.31 20.62 -7.74
CA ASN A 314 -23.18 19.99 -8.74
C ASN A 314 -24.06 18.88 -8.11
N LYS A 315 -25.04 18.38 -8.89
CA LYS A 315 -25.95 17.29 -8.47
C LYS A 315 -25.24 15.97 -8.21
N GLU A 316 -24.09 15.71 -8.84
CA GLU A 316 -23.31 14.49 -8.61
C GLU A 316 -22.69 14.49 -7.20
N CYS A 317 -22.03 15.58 -6.82
CA CYS A 317 -21.50 15.78 -5.47
C CYS A 317 -22.60 15.66 -4.42
N GLN A 318 -23.79 16.22 -4.69
CA GLN A 318 -24.94 16.07 -3.81
C GLN A 318 -25.37 14.60 -3.68
N ARG A 319 -25.52 13.86 -4.79
CA ARG A 319 -25.89 12.43 -4.77
C ARG A 319 -24.85 11.57 -4.05
N ASN A 320 -23.56 11.83 -4.28
CA ASN A 320 -22.47 11.10 -3.64
C ASN A 320 -22.44 11.33 -2.12
N ALA A 321 -22.59 12.59 -1.70
CA ALA A 321 -22.66 12.94 -0.29
C ALA A 321 -23.97 12.51 0.38
N TRP A 322 -25.07 12.33 -0.38
CA TRP A 322 -26.39 11.99 0.19
C TRP A 322 -26.38 10.71 1.03
N LYS A 323 -25.55 9.73 0.67
CA LYS A 323 -25.43 8.45 1.40
C LYS A 323 -25.09 8.66 2.88
N THR A 324 -24.23 9.63 3.18
CA THR A 324 -23.84 9.96 4.55
C THR A 324 -24.67 11.13 5.10
N HIS A 325 -24.92 12.15 4.28
CA HIS A 325 -25.64 13.36 4.69
C HIS A 325 -27.10 13.10 5.07
N LYS A 326 -27.77 12.09 4.50
CA LYS A 326 -29.19 11.78 4.81
C LYS A 326 -29.43 11.57 6.31
N ALA A 327 -28.47 11.01 7.04
CA ALA A 327 -28.61 10.73 8.46
C ALA A 327 -28.71 12.00 9.34
N GLU A 328 -28.10 13.10 8.89
CA GLU A 328 -27.99 14.38 9.60
C GLU A 328 -28.74 15.53 8.92
N CYS A 329 -29.33 15.30 7.74
CA CYS A 329 -29.99 16.33 6.94
C CYS A 329 -31.18 16.94 7.71
N GLY A 330 -31.20 18.26 7.84
CA GLY A 330 -32.27 18.99 8.53
C GLY A 330 -32.33 18.77 10.04
N LYS A 331 -31.27 18.20 10.65
CA LYS A 331 -31.14 18.05 12.10
C LYS A 331 -30.16 19.07 12.67
N LEU A 332 -30.49 19.62 13.83
CA LEU A 332 -29.56 20.40 14.63
C LEU A 332 -28.39 19.50 15.05
N LEU A 333 -27.19 20.09 15.05
CA LEU A 333 -25.98 19.42 15.49
C LEU A 333 -26.00 19.47 17.01
N ASP A 334 -25.90 18.31 17.64
CA ASP A 334 -25.64 18.22 19.08
C ASP A 334 -24.13 18.33 19.36
N LEU A 335 -23.79 18.59 20.62
CA LEU A 335 -22.40 18.63 21.08
C LEU A 335 -21.63 17.32 20.84
N GLU A 336 -22.30 16.17 20.86
CA GLU A 336 -21.63 14.89 20.65
C GLU A 336 -21.13 14.74 19.22
N GLN A 337 -21.82 15.35 18.25
CA GLN A 337 -21.40 15.36 16.85
C GLN A 337 -20.05 16.06 16.65
N ALA A 338 -19.69 17.01 17.51
CA ALA A 338 -18.36 17.62 17.51
C ALA A 338 -17.24 16.63 17.83
N PHE A 339 -17.54 15.46 18.42
CA PHE A 339 -16.57 14.41 18.76
C PHE A 339 -16.71 13.13 17.90
N LYS A 340 -17.88 12.87 17.33
CA LYS A 340 -18.14 11.67 16.50
C LYS A 340 -17.26 11.64 15.24
N PRO A 341 -16.88 10.46 14.70
CA PRO A 341 -16.13 10.37 13.45
C PRO A 341 -16.81 11.15 12.32
N VAL A 342 -16.02 11.96 11.60
CA VAL A 342 -16.53 12.77 10.50
C VAL A 342 -16.48 12.01 9.18
N THR A 343 -17.37 12.35 8.26
CA THR A 343 -17.24 11.88 6.87
C THR A 343 -16.18 12.73 6.16
N PRO A 344 -15.04 12.15 5.76
CA PRO A 344 -13.99 12.90 5.08
C PRO A 344 -14.46 13.41 3.72
N PHE A 345 -13.82 14.46 3.22
CA PHE A 345 -14.07 14.93 1.86
C PHE A 345 -13.56 13.92 0.83
N ILE A 346 -14.43 13.51 -0.10
CA ILE A 346 -14.10 12.52 -1.13
C ILE A 346 -13.68 13.30 -2.39
N GLY A 347 -12.40 13.67 -2.46
CA GLY A 347 -11.84 14.36 -3.63
C GLY A 347 -11.52 13.41 -4.80
N ARG A 348 -11.33 12.12 -4.53
CA ARG A 348 -11.07 11.07 -5.52
C ARG A 348 -11.87 9.83 -5.18
N LYS A 349 -12.19 9.01 -6.18
CA LYS A 349 -12.78 7.68 -5.94
C LYS A 349 -11.85 6.93 -4.97
N PRO A 350 -12.36 6.42 -3.83
CA PRO A 350 -11.56 5.63 -2.92
C PRO A 350 -10.97 4.46 -3.72
N ARG A 351 -9.67 4.21 -3.54
CA ARG A 351 -9.05 3.01 -4.09
C ARG A 351 -9.63 1.80 -3.36
N PRO A 352 -9.83 0.66 -4.04
CA PRO A 352 -10.21 -0.56 -3.35
C PRO A 352 -9.13 -0.87 -2.30
N VAL A 353 -9.55 -1.06 -1.06
CA VAL A 353 -8.66 -1.49 0.02
C VAL A 353 -8.71 -3.00 0.07
N ARG A 354 -7.54 -3.62 0.14
CA ARG A 354 -7.42 -5.06 0.29
C ARG A 354 -7.88 -5.50 1.67
N PRO A 355 -8.91 -6.37 1.77
CA PRO A 355 -9.45 -6.80 3.06
C PRO A 355 -8.46 -7.67 3.84
N ASP A 356 -7.43 -8.22 3.17
CA ASP A 356 -6.39 -9.00 3.82
C ASP A 356 -5.38 -8.16 4.59
N ILE A 357 -5.19 -6.88 4.27
CA ILE A 357 -4.20 -6.04 4.96
C ILE A 357 -4.78 -5.61 6.32
N PRO A 358 -4.23 -6.06 7.45
CA PRO A 358 -4.80 -5.77 8.77
C PRO A 358 -4.62 -4.30 9.16
N PRO A 359 -5.39 -3.78 10.12
CA PRO A 359 -5.08 -2.51 10.76
C PRO A 359 -3.74 -2.59 11.50
N VAL A 360 -3.11 -1.43 11.70
CA VAL A 360 -1.88 -1.32 12.49
C VAL A 360 -2.19 -1.53 13.98
N ARG A 361 -1.30 -2.23 14.72
CA ARG A 361 -1.43 -2.34 16.17
C ARG A 361 -1.27 -0.98 16.85
N PRO A 362 -1.99 -0.72 17.96
CA PRO A 362 -1.78 0.48 18.76
C PRO A 362 -0.29 0.67 19.10
N GLY A 363 0.24 1.86 18.83
CA GLY A 363 1.62 2.23 19.10
C GLY A 363 2.64 1.86 18.01
N HIS A 364 2.28 1.02 17.03
CA HIS A 364 3.12 0.79 15.86
C HIS A 364 2.85 1.85 14.78
N ARG A 365 3.86 2.18 13.98
CA ARG A 365 3.75 3.05 12.80
C ARG A 365 4.42 2.38 11.62
N ARG A 366 3.71 2.30 10.50
CA ARG A 366 4.27 1.80 9.24
C ARG A 366 5.29 2.78 8.68
N SER A 367 6.35 2.27 8.07
CA SER A 367 7.29 3.11 7.33
C SER A 367 6.62 3.67 6.06
N PRO A 368 7.12 4.79 5.49
CA PRO A 368 6.62 5.29 4.21
C PRO A 368 6.68 4.25 3.08
N HIS A 369 7.74 3.43 3.07
CA HIS A 369 7.94 2.37 2.08
C HIS A 369 6.92 1.24 2.24
N LEU A 370 6.56 0.91 3.48
CA LEU A 370 5.51 -0.06 3.75
C LEU A 370 4.12 0.46 3.34
N LEU A 371 3.84 1.75 3.56
CA LEU A 371 2.61 2.40 3.09
C LEU A 371 2.53 2.40 1.56
N ARG A 372 3.66 2.62 0.87
CA ARG A 372 3.77 2.49 -0.59
C ARG A 372 3.50 1.07 -1.06
N LEU A 373 4.11 0.06 -0.44
CA LEU A 373 3.85 -1.34 -0.77
C LEU A 373 2.36 -1.67 -0.63
N ILE A 374 1.71 -1.22 0.45
CA ILE A 374 0.25 -1.40 0.66
C ILE A 374 -0.54 -0.74 -0.46
N GLN A 375 -0.16 0.48 -0.88
CA GLN A 375 -0.79 1.13 -2.03
C GLN A 375 -0.66 0.28 -3.30
N TYR A 376 0.53 -0.23 -3.61
CA TYR A 376 0.71 -1.06 -4.80
C TYR A 376 -0.08 -2.36 -4.73
N LEU A 377 -0.15 -3.00 -3.56
CA LEU A 377 -0.97 -4.19 -3.36
C LEU A 377 -2.46 -3.91 -3.55
N ASN A 378 -2.94 -2.74 -3.10
CA ASN A 378 -4.32 -2.29 -3.36
C ASN A 378 -4.60 -2.06 -4.84
N GLU A 379 -3.60 -1.63 -5.61
CA GLU A 379 -3.68 -1.45 -7.07
C GLU A 379 -3.56 -2.78 -7.84
N THR A 380 -2.97 -3.81 -7.23
CA THR A 380 -2.69 -5.11 -7.84
C THR A 380 -3.17 -6.28 -6.96
N PRO A 381 -4.50 -6.46 -6.80
CA PRO A 381 -5.07 -7.38 -5.81
C PRO A 381 -4.68 -8.86 -6.00
N LEU A 382 -4.20 -9.25 -7.19
CA LEU A 382 -3.75 -10.62 -7.49
C LEU A 382 -2.29 -10.90 -7.10
N LYS A 383 -1.52 -9.86 -6.75
CA LYS A 383 -0.11 -10.00 -6.33
C LYS A 383 -0.03 -10.21 -4.82
N ASP A 384 0.90 -11.03 -4.38
CA ASP A 384 1.17 -11.27 -2.95
C ASP A 384 2.17 -10.26 -2.38
N TYR A 385 3.08 -9.78 -3.23
CA TYR A 385 4.09 -8.78 -2.89
C TYR A 385 4.51 -8.01 -4.16
N ILE A 386 5.08 -6.82 -3.98
CA ILE A 386 5.61 -5.99 -5.07
C ILE A 386 7.07 -5.68 -4.78
N MET A 387 7.96 -6.09 -5.67
CA MET A 387 9.38 -5.77 -5.61
C MET A 387 9.64 -4.47 -6.39
N VAL A 388 10.39 -3.56 -5.77
CA VAL A 388 10.81 -2.30 -6.37
C VAL A 388 12.27 -2.49 -6.81
N LEU A 389 12.46 -2.77 -8.10
CA LEU A 389 13.78 -2.98 -8.67
C LEU A 389 14.49 -1.64 -8.86
N GLU A 390 15.71 -1.50 -8.34
CA GLU A 390 16.49 -0.27 -8.51
C GLU A 390 16.86 -0.06 -9.97
N GLY A 391 16.58 1.13 -10.51
CA GLY A 391 16.91 1.51 -11.88
C GLY A 391 15.92 1.04 -12.95
N VAL A 392 14.82 0.41 -12.56
CA VAL A 392 13.75 0.01 -13.48
C VAL A 392 12.46 0.69 -13.04
N ASP A 393 11.80 1.41 -13.95
CA ASP A 393 10.51 2.07 -13.66
C ASP A 393 9.35 1.06 -13.52
N GLU A 394 9.56 -0.18 -13.95
CA GLU A 394 8.59 -1.27 -13.85
C GLU A 394 8.61 -1.95 -12.47
N LEU A 395 7.42 -2.11 -11.89
CA LEU A 395 7.22 -2.83 -10.63
C LEU A 395 7.11 -4.33 -10.90
N GLU A 396 7.89 -5.15 -10.21
CA GLU A 396 7.82 -6.60 -10.35
C GLU A 396 6.86 -7.20 -9.31
N GLY A 397 5.72 -7.71 -9.78
CA GLY A 397 4.72 -8.33 -8.91
C GLY A 397 4.96 -9.81 -8.67
N VAL A 398 5.09 -10.20 -7.40
CA VAL A 398 5.24 -11.59 -6.96
C VAL A 398 3.87 -12.22 -6.70
N SER A 399 3.61 -13.39 -7.29
CA SER A 399 2.43 -14.21 -7.01
C SER A 399 2.88 -15.66 -6.75
N LEU A 400 2.45 -16.23 -5.62
CA LEU A 400 2.73 -17.61 -5.26
C LEU A 400 1.69 -18.53 -5.89
N ASP A 401 2.14 -19.61 -6.53
CA ASP A 401 1.34 -20.49 -7.37
C ASP A 401 0.60 -21.61 -6.62
N THR A 402 0.79 -21.70 -5.29
CA THR A 402 0.12 -22.68 -4.44
C THR A 402 -0.75 -21.99 -3.38
N ILE A 403 -1.91 -22.58 -3.06
CA ILE A 403 -2.81 -22.07 -2.02
C ILE A 403 -2.07 -21.95 -0.69
N GLN A 404 -1.30 -22.97 -0.32
CA GLN A 404 -0.61 -23.01 0.97
C GLN A 404 0.50 -21.95 1.04
N GLY A 405 1.28 -21.81 -0.03
CA GLY A 405 2.31 -20.78 -0.13
C GLY A 405 1.71 -19.38 -0.04
N ALA A 406 0.69 -19.09 -0.85
CA ALA A 406 -0.01 -17.81 -0.87
C ALA A 406 -0.67 -17.47 0.48
N ALA A 407 -1.35 -18.42 1.11
CA ALA A 407 -2.03 -18.21 2.38
C ALA A 407 -1.02 -17.92 3.50
N LEU A 408 0.02 -18.74 3.65
CA LEU A 408 1.02 -18.54 4.70
C LEU A 408 1.84 -17.27 4.48
N PHE A 409 2.20 -16.96 3.22
CA PHE A 409 2.88 -15.70 2.93
C PHE A 409 2.01 -14.50 3.27
N THR A 410 0.72 -14.52 2.90
CA THR A 410 -0.23 -13.48 3.27
C THR A 410 -0.29 -13.29 4.79
N ILE A 411 -0.38 -14.39 5.55
CA ILE A 411 -0.41 -14.35 7.02
C ILE A 411 0.87 -13.74 7.59
N MET A 412 2.05 -14.23 7.18
CA MET A 412 3.32 -13.74 7.69
C MET A 412 3.56 -12.27 7.34
N ARG A 413 3.30 -11.88 6.08
CA ARG A 413 3.36 -10.49 5.62
C ARG A 413 2.42 -9.61 6.44
N ASN A 414 1.19 -10.07 6.69
CA ASN A 414 0.19 -9.31 7.43
C ASN A 414 0.55 -9.13 8.91
N ARG A 415 1.11 -10.16 9.57
CA ARG A 415 1.63 -10.03 10.93
C ARG A 415 2.69 -8.93 10.99
N LEU A 416 3.63 -8.89 10.03
CA LEU A 416 4.64 -7.83 9.93
C LEU A 416 4.01 -6.46 9.64
N MET A 417 3.08 -6.37 8.69
CA MET A 417 2.37 -5.13 8.34
C MET A 417 1.51 -4.57 9.47
N ALA A 418 1.05 -5.41 10.41
CA ALA A 418 0.37 -5.00 11.62
C ALA A 418 1.33 -4.51 12.72
N GLY A 419 2.65 -4.67 12.52
CA GLY A 419 3.67 -4.29 13.50
C GLY A 419 4.03 -5.39 14.49
N TRP A 420 3.77 -6.67 14.17
CA TRP A 420 4.19 -7.77 15.03
C TRP A 420 5.70 -7.96 14.86
N THR A 421 6.46 -7.83 15.94
CA THR A 421 7.89 -8.10 15.95
C THR A 421 8.13 -9.60 16.02
N GLN A 422 7.97 -10.29 14.89
CA GLN A 422 8.21 -11.71 14.73
C GLN A 422 9.35 -11.95 13.75
N ASP A 423 10.56 -12.08 14.28
CA ASP A 423 11.78 -12.32 13.51
C ASP A 423 11.62 -13.57 12.59
N GLY A 424 10.92 -14.61 13.06
CA GLY A 424 10.60 -15.79 12.26
C GLY A 424 9.70 -15.49 11.05
N ALA A 425 8.65 -14.68 11.23
CA ALA A 425 7.77 -14.26 10.13
C ALA A 425 8.52 -13.40 9.10
N MET A 426 9.39 -12.50 9.56
CA MET A 426 10.25 -11.68 8.71
C MET A 426 11.21 -12.54 7.88
N LEU A 427 11.86 -13.52 8.52
CA LEU A 427 12.74 -14.45 7.83
C LEU A 427 11.98 -15.32 6.82
N TYR A 428 10.78 -15.79 7.16
CA TYR A 428 9.90 -16.52 6.24
C TYR A 428 9.60 -15.68 4.98
N VAL A 429 9.15 -14.43 5.15
CA VAL A 429 8.85 -13.53 4.02
C VAL A 429 10.08 -13.33 3.15
N TYR A 430 11.25 -13.07 3.75
CA TYR A 430 12.50 -12.94 3.01
C TYR A 430 12.84 -14.20 2.20
N ARG A 431 12.78 -15.39 2.82
CA ARG A 431 13.09 -16.66 2.15
C ARG A 431 12.15 -16.97 0.99
N VAL A 432 10.87 -16.65 1.11
CA VAL A 432 9.92 -16.81 0.01
C VAL A 432 10.27 -15.86 -1.13
N LEU A 433 10.53 -14.58 -0.84
CA LEU A 433 10.86 -13.57 -1.85
C LEU A 433 12.20 -13.79 -2.55
N GLN A 434 13.18 -14.43 -1.89
CA GLN A 434 14.47 -14.78 -2.51
C GLN A 434 14.32 -15.68 -3.75
N ARG A 435 13.24 -16.45 -3.87
CA ARG A 435 13.00 -17.29 -5.07
C ARG A 435 12.52 -16.47 -6.27
N SER A 436 11.92 -15.33 -6.03
CA SER A 436 11.33 -14.47 -7.06
C SER A 436 12.24 -13.30 -7.43
N ALA A 437 13.13 -12.87 -6.54
CA ALA A 437 14.01 -11.75 -6.80
C ALA A 437 15.15 -12.10 -7.76
N ALA A 438 15.38 -11.27 -8.78
CA ALA A 438 16.54 -11.35 -9.68
C ALA A 438 17.89 -11.03 -8.99
N GLY A 439 17.88 -10.67 -7.70
CA GLY A 439 19.07 -10.42 -6.91
C GLY A 439 18.79 -10.16 -5.43
N ASP A 440 19.68 -10.63 -4.56
CA ASP A 440 19.51 -10.55 -3.10
C ASP A 440 19.78 -9.15 -2.53
N VAL A 441 20.59 -8.31 -3.20
CA VAL A 441 20.95 -6.97 -2.68
C VAL A 441 19.74 -6.03 -2.65
N GLY A 442 19.02 -5.90 -3.77
CA GLY A 442 17.86 -5.00 -3.88
C GLY A 442 16.72 -5.39 -2.93
N LEU A 443 16.42 -6.69 -2.84
CA LEU A 443 15.42 -7.20 -1.91
C LEU A 443 15.75 -6.84 -0.45
N ARG A 444 16.99 -7.05 -0.02
CA ARG A 444 17.41 -6.72 1.36
C ARG A 444 17.31 -5.22 1.65
N ALA A 445 17.66 -4.38 0.68
CA ALA A 445 17.53 -2.93 0.80
C ALA A 445 16.05 -2.51 0.91
N GLN A 446 15.17 -3.09 0.10
CA GLN A 446 13.73 -2.85 0.17
C GLN A 446 13.15 -3.27 1.54
N LEU A 447 13.44 -4.49 2.00
CA LEU A 447 12.95 -4.98 3.29
C LEU A 447 13.46 -4.14 4.47
N ALA A 448 14.68 -3.60 4.39
CA ALA A 448 15.20 -2.66 5.38
C ALA A 448 14.38 -1.36 5.44
N ARG A 449 14.03 -0.79 4.29
CA ARG A 449 13.22 0.44 4.24
C ARG A 449 11.77 0.22 4.68
N GLU A 450 11.22 -0.96 4.42
CA GLU A 450 9.85 -1.34 4.79
C GLU A 450 9.70 -1.67 6.29
N TYR A 451 10.58 -2.52 6.83
CA TYR A 451 10.42 -3.10 8.17
C TYR A 451 11.45 -2.62 9.20
N GLY A 452 12.42 -1.80 8.78
CA GLY A 452 13.39 -1.13 9.66
C GLY A 452 14.10 -2.10 10.61
N GLU A 453 14.04 -1.78 11.91
CA GLU A 453 14.74 -2.53 12.96
C GLU A 453 14.40 -4.03 12.98
N THR A 454 13.16 -4.41 12.65
CA THR A 454 12.77 -5.82 12.59
C THR A 454 13.56 -6.57 11.54
N TRP A 455 13.73 -5.99 10.36
CA TRP A 455 14.58 -6.56 9.32
C TRP A 455 16.06 -6.56 9.74
N GLU A 456 16.55 -5.46 10.31
CA GLU A 456 17.96 -5.35 10.73
C GLU A 456 18.36 -6.41 11.77
N ARG A 457 17.47 -6.74 12.72
CA ARG A 457 17.70 -7.81 13.70
C ARG A 457 17.82 -9.17 13.01
N VAL A 458 16.90 -9.52 12.12
CA VAL A 458 16.94 -10.78 11.36
C VAL A 458 18.21 -10.85 10.52
N TRP A 459 18.53 -9.77 9.80
CA TRP A 459 19.69 -9.73 8.92
C TRP A 459 21.02 -9.85 9.70
N ARG A 460 21.11 -9.28 10.90
CA ARG A 460 22.27 -9.41 11.77
C ARG A 460 22.51 -10.87 12.20
N VAL A 461 21.45 -11.59 12.59
CA VAL A 461 21.53 -13.00 12.95
C VAL A 461 21.92 -13.86 11.75
N GLU A 462 21.30 -13.59 10.59
CA GLU A 462 21.61 -14.28 9.33
C GLU A 462 23.08 -14.12 8.93
N LYS A 463 23.61 -12.88 8.98
CA LYS A 463 25.01 -12.59 8.65
C LYS A 463 25.99 -13.26 9.60
N ALA A 464 25.61 -13.43 10.87
CA ALA A 464 26.42 -14.13 11.86
C ALA A 464 26.33 -15.66 11.77
N GLY A 465 25.51 -16.21 10.88
CA GLY A 465 25.22 -17.65 10.84
C GLY A 465 24.51 -18.17 12.10
N GLY A 466 23.83 -17.29 12.83
CA GLY A 466 23.12 -17.63 14.06
C GLY A 466 21.84 -18.41 13.80
N LYS A 467 21.33 -19.10 14.85
CA LYS A 467 20.02 -19.75 14.78
C LYS A 467 18.91 -18.71 14.91
N HIS A 468 18.01 -18.68 13.94
CA HIS A 468 16.84 -17.82 13.97
C HIS A 468 15.75 -18.36 14.89
N LYS A 469 14.89 -17.46 15.38
CA LYS A 469 13.65 -17.86 16.06
C LYS A 469 12.76 -18.63 15.07
N GLN A 470 12.16 -19.72 15.54
CA GLN A 470 11.18 -20.45 14.74
C GLN A 470 9.96 -19.58 14.44
N VAL A 471 9.30 -19.87 13.31
CA VAL A 471 8.04 -19.22 12.95
C VAL A 471 6.95 -19.74 13.88
N ASP A 472 6.20 -18.83 14.50
CA ASP A 472 5.05 -19.21 15.32
C ASP A 472 4.05 -20.02 14.47
N PRO A 473 3.54 -21.16 14.98
CA PRO A 473 2.54 -21.95 14.27
C PRO A 473 1.33 -21.11 13.85
N VAL A 474 0.71 -21.52 12.74
CA VAL A 474 -0.46 -20.84 12.19
C VAL A 474 -1.69 -21.70 12.44
N GLY A 475 -2.63 -21.17 13.21
CA GLY A 475 -3.88 -21.86 13.52
C GLY A 475 -4.83 -21.91 12.33
N ARG A 476 -5.79 -22.85 12.39
CA ARG A 476 -6.82 -23.06 11.37
C ARG A 476 -7.55 -21.77 10.99
N GLU A 477 -7.96 -20.96 11.97
CA GLU A 477 -8.73 -19.73 11.73
C GLU A 477 -7.96 -18.73 10.86
N GLU A 478 -6.67 -18.52 11.12
CA GLU A 478 -5.83 -17.64 10.32
C GLU A 478 -5.66 -18.16 8.88
N VAL A 479 -5.48 -19.48 8.72
CA VAL A 479 -5.40 -20.12 7.40
C VAL A 479 -6.69 -19.94 6.60
N GLU A 480 -7.83 -20.28 7.20
CA GLU A 480 -9.13 -20.18 6.51
C GLU A 480 -9.46 -18.74 6.15
N LYS A 481 -9.13 -17.78 7.02
CA LYS A 481 -9.28 -16.35 6.73
C LYS A 481 -8.43 -15.93 5.53
N ALA A 482 -7.17 -16.37 5.47
CA ALA A 482 -6.30 -16.08 4.34
C ALA A 482 -6.78 -16.73 3.04
N VAL A 483 -7.25 -17.97 3.10
CA VAL A 483 -7.82 -18.68 1.95
C VAL A 483 -9.09 -17.99 1.44
N MET A 484 -9.94 -17.50 2.35
CA MET A 484 -11.11 -16.69 1.95
C MET A 484 -10.71 -15.43 1.21
N TRP A 485 -9.68 -14.72 1.66
CA TRP A 485 -9.18 -13.55 0.93
C TRP A 485 -8.63 -13.91 -0.45
N LEU A 486 -7.92 -15.03 -0.58
CA LEU A 486 -7.45 -15.52 -1.89
C LEU A 486 -8.65 -15.81 -2.81
N LYS A 487 -9.68 -16.49 -2.30
CA LYS A 487 -10.92 -16.79 -3.02
C LYS A 487 -11.65 -15.52 -3.47
N ASP A 488 -11.85 -14.56 -2.55
CA ASP A 488 -12.58 -13.31 -2.80
C ASP A 488 -11.85 -12.41 -3.80
N ASN A 489 -10.52 -12.44 -3.80
CA ASN A 489 -9.69 -11.75 -4.80
C ASN A 489 -9.62 -12.51 -6.14
N GLY A 490 -10.34 -13.63 -6.30
CA GLY A 490 -10.39 -14.40 -7.53
C GLY A 490 -9.12 -15.23 -7.80
N ARG A 491 -8.31 -15.52 -6.78
CA ARG A 491 -7.19 -16.47 -6.87
C ARG A 491 -7.67 -17.89 -6.63
N PHE A 492 -7.04 -18.87 -7.31
CA PHE A 492 -7.35 -20.30 -7.15
C PHE A 492 -8.85 -20.63 -7.32
N LYS A 493 -9.49 -20.02 -8.33
CA LYS A 493 -10.96 -20.09 -8.52
C LYS A 493 -11.49 -21.52 -8.63
N VAL A 494 -10.69 -22.43 -9.19
CA VAL A 494 -11.10 -23.83 -9.40
C VAL A 494 -11.02 -24.57 -8.09
N GLU A 495 -9.86 -24.49 -7.44
CA GLU A 495 -9.53 -25.19 -6.21
C GLU A 495 -10.37 -24.70 -5.01
N LEU A 496 -10.69 -23.40 -4.96
CA LEU A 496 -11.44 -22.79 -3.86
C LEU A 496 -12.95 -22.69 -4.10
N ARG A 497 -13.47 -23.20 -5.23
CA ARG A 497 -14.91 -23.11 -5.58
C ARG A 497 -15.80 -23.66 -4.46
N GLY A 498 -15.47 -24.85 -3.95
CA GLY A 498 -16.21 -25.54 -2.90
C GLY A 498 -15.75 -25.23 -1.47
N PHE A 499 -14.74 -24.36 -1.29
CA PHE A 499 -14.21 -24.07 0.04
C PHE A 499 -15.20 -23.26 0.89
N VAL A 500 -15.45 -23.75 2.11
CA VAL A 500 -16.30 -23.12 3.13
C VAL A 500 -15.53 -23.12 4.46
N PRO A 501 -15.27 -21.95 5.09
CA PRO A 501 -14.59 -21.87 6.38
C PRO A 501 -15.30 -22.67 7.48
N GLY A 502 -14.53 -23.26 8.40
CA GLY A 502 -15.02 -24.06 9.52
C GLY A 502 -15.47 -25.48 9.16
N VAL A 503 -15.48 -25.86 7.89
CA VAL A 503 -15.97 -27.17 7.43
C VAL A 503 -14.81 -28.12 7.09
N GLY A 504 -14.92 -29.38 7.50
CA GLY A 504 -13.97 -30.45 7.20
C GLY A 504 -12.86 -30.64 8.23
N GLU A 505 -12.13 -31.74 8.07
CA GLU A 505 -10.97 -32.10 8.91
C GLU A 505 -9.79 -31.17 8.64
N THR A 506 -8.91 -31.02 9.64
CA THR A 506 -7.65 -30.28 9.51
C THR A 506 -6.47 -31.22 9.49
N GLN A 507 -5.46 -30.87 8.70
CA GLN A 507 -4.18 -31.55 8.65
C GLN A 507 -3.05 -30.57 8.97
N LYS A 508 -2.19 -30.95 9.91
CA LYS A 508 -0.94 -30.23 10.18
C LYS A 508 0.00 -30.37 9.00
N SER A 509 0.43 -29.25 8.45
CA SER A 509 1.39 -29.18 7.36
C SER A 509 2.62 -28.41 7.82
N ALA A 510 3.80 -29.01 7.66
CA ALA A 510 5.08 -28.35 7.87
C ALA A 510 5.63 -27.91 6.51
N ILE A 511 5.65 -26.61 6.25
CA ILE A 511 6.09 -26.05 4.97
C ILE A 511 7.47 -25.44 5.14
N VAL A 512 8.42 -25.95 4.36
CA VAL A 512 9.81 -25.48 4.33
C VAL A 512 10.01 -24.53 3.15
N VAL A 513 10.57 -23.34 3.38
CA VAL A 513 10.65 -22.28 2.35
C VAL A 513 12.06 -21.80 2.05
N GLY A 514 12.20 -21.16 0.88
CA GLY A 514 13.40 -20.51 0.41
C GLY A 514 14.47 -21.43 -0.18
N PRO A 515 15.57 -20.86 -0.69
CA PRO A 515 16.67 -21.62 -1.30
C PRO A 515 17.45 -22.46 -0.28
N LYS A 516 17.60 -21.97 0.96
CA LYS A 516 18.34 -22.66 2.03
C LYS A 516 17.53 -23.74 2.76
N GLN A 517 16.21 -23.76 2.57
CA GLN A 517 15.30 -24.70 3.24
C GLN A 517 15.46 -24.72 4.78
N ASP A 518 15.80 -23.57 5.36
CA ASP A 518 16.15 -23.40 6.77
C ASP A 518 15.02 -22.78 7.60
N VAL A 519 13.89 -22.47 6.97
CA VAL A 519 12.70 -21.93 7.62
C VAL A 519 11.54 -22.88 7.42
N THR A 520 10.96 -23.33 8.52
CA THR A 520 9.76 -24.16 8.55
C THR A 520 8.65 -23.43 9.28
N VAL A 521 7.46 -23.44 8.69
CA VAL A 521 6.21 -23.01 9.34
C VAL A 521 5.30 -24.22 9.48
N VAL A 522 4.72 -24.39 10.66
CA VAL A 522 3.70 -25.41 10.90
C VAL A 522 2.34 -24.73 10.87
N ALA A 523 1.41 -25.26 10.08
CA ALA A 523 0.09 -24.68 9.92
C ALA A 523 -1.00 -25.76 9.89
N ASP A 524 -2.16 -25.45 10.46
CA ASP A 524 -3.35 -26.31 10.43
C ASP A 524 -4.19 -25.99 9.19
N PHE A 525 -3.99 -26.73 8.10
CA PHE A 525 -4.75 -26.54 6.87
C PHE A 525 -6.02 -27.41 6.85
N PRO A 526 -7.13 -26.93 6.26
CA PRO A 526 -8.23 -27.83 5.87
C PRO A 526 -7.70 -28.95 4.98
N ALA A 527 -8.02 -30.21 5.32
CA ALA A 527 -7.54 -31.40 4.60
C ALA A 527 -7.94 -31.38 3.12
N SER A 528 -9.07 -30.75 2.78
CA SER A 528 -9.54 -30.54 1.40
C SER A 528 -8.65 -29.60 0.58
N LEU A 529 -7.83 -28.77 1.23
CA LEU A 529 -6.87 -27.86 0.60
C LEU A 529 -5.45 -28.41 0.63
N MET A 530 -5.23 -29.57 1.26
CA MET A 530 -3.94 -30.24 1.16
C MET A 530 -3.77 -30.69 -0.29
N PRO A 531 -2.55 -30.62 -0.84
CA PRO A 531 -2.31 -31.23 -2.13
C PRO A 531 -2.70 -32.70 -1.97
N THR A 532 -3.54 -33.22 -2.85
CA THR A 532 -3.67 -34.68 -3.02
C THR A 532 -2.24 -35.22 -3.08
N ALA A 533 -1.93 -36.19 -2.21
CA ALA A 533 -0.58 -36.65 -1.88
C ALA A 533 0.41 -36.40 -3.03
N PRO A 534 1.52 -35.69 -2.76
CA PRO A 534 2.33 -35.04 -3.77
C PRO A 534 2.53 -35.97 -4.96
N ILE A 535 2.39 -35.41 -6.17
CA ILE A 535 3.01 -35.93 -7.38
C ILE A 535 4.39 -36.43 -6.93
N THR A 536 4.60 -37.74 -6.88
CA THR A 536 5.91 -38.27 -6.51
C THR A 536 6.85 -37.95 -7.67
N ILE A 537 7.41 -36.75 -7.65
CA ILE A 537 8.54 -36.37 -8.49
C ILE A 537 9.73 -37.08 -7.86
N ALA A 538 9.89 -38.36 -8.24
CA ALA A 538 11.05 -39.11 -7.84
C ALA A 538 12.27 -38.37 -8.41
N ARG A 539 13.18 -37.91 -7.53
CA ARG A 539 14.57 -37.73 -7.96
C ARG A 539 15.01 -39.10 -8.42
N ALA A 540 15.14 -39.28 -9.73
CA ALA A 540 15.69 -40.50 -10.28
C ALA A 540 17.08 -40.70 -9.67
N ASN A 541 17.23 -41.68 -8.78
CA ASN A 541 18.52 -42.30 -8.57
C ASN A 541 18.80 -43.08 -9.85
N ILE A 542 19.55 -42.48 -10.76
CA ILE A 542 19.90 -43.02 -12.09
C ILE A 542 20.70 -44.35 -11.98
N SER A 543 21.01 -44.83 -10.77
CA SER A 543 21.93 -45.93 -10.52
C SER A 543 21.35 -47.34 -10.53
N ASP A 544 20.03 -47.56 -10.59
CA ASP A 544 19.48 -48.93 -10.51
C ASP A 544 18.17 -49.11 -11.29
N VAL A 545 18.25 -49.44 -12.58
CA VAL A 545 17.08 -49.92 -13.34
C VAL A 545 17.44 -51.18 -14.12
N SER A 546 16.74 -52.27 -13.78
CA SER A 546 16.83 -53.56 -14.46
C SER A 546 16.31 -53.44 -15.90
N LYS A 547 17.05 -54.00 -16.87
CA LYS A 547 16.87 -53.88 -18.32
C LYS A 547 15.57 -54.48 -18.92
N LYS A 548 14.51 -54.74 -18.12
CA LYS A 548 13.40 -55.62 -18.54
C LYS A 548 12.00 -55.00 -18.68
N THR A 549 11.77 -53.73 -18.33
CA THR A 549 10.45 -53.10 -18.49
C THR A 549 10.41 -52.13 -19.68
N VAL A 550 9.59 -52.48 -20.68
CA VAL A 550 9.44 -51.72 -21.94
C VAL A 550 8.41 -50.61 -21.72
N GLY A 551 8.89 -49.37 -21.55
CA GLY A 551 8.04 -48.17 -21.41
C GLY A 551 7.51 -47.61 -22.72
N PRO A 552 6.55 -46.65 -22.68
CA PRO A 552 6.05 -45.94 -23.86
C PRO A 552 7.16 -45.17 -24.61
N ASN A 553 8.36 -45.10 -24.02
CA ASN A 553 9.56 -44.49 -24.59
C ASN A 553 10.43 -45.47 -25.41
N TYR A 554 10.07 -46.75 -25.54
CA TYR A 554 10.94 -47.77 -26.15
C TYR A 554 10.81 -47.90 -27.68
N ASP A 555 9.60 -47.80 -28.22
CA ASP A 555 9.33 -47.98 -29.66
C ASP A 555 9.44 -46.68 -30.44
N ILE A 556 10.50 -45.91 -30.18
CA ILE A 556 10.79 -44.72 -30.99
C ILE A 556 11.46 -45.25 -32.27
N PRO A 557 10.83 -45.11 -33.45
CA PRO A 557 11.35 -45.66 -34.68
C PRO A 557 12.80 -45.22 -34.90
N LYS A 558 13.65 -46.14 -35.36
CA LYS A 558 15.00 -45.78 -35.80
C LYS A 558 14.84 -44.69 -36.88
N ASN A 559 15.22 -43.46 -36.53
CA ASN A 559 15.07 -42.28 -37.36
C ASN A 559 15.59 -42.58 -38.78
N LYS A 560 14.71 -42.46 -39.78
CA LYS A 560 14.99 -42.91 -41.15
C LYS A 560 15.85 -41.92 -41.93
N ASN A 561 15.94 -40.64 -41.53
CA ASN A 561 16.37 -39.56 -42.42
C ASN A 561 17.25 -38.44 -41.81
N HIS A 562 17.71 -38.53 -40.55
CA HIS A 562 18.60 -37.50 -39.97
C HIS A 562 19.91 -38.06 -39.41
N ALA A 563 21.00 -37.32 -39.62
CA ALA A 563 22.26 -37.52 -38.91
C ALA A 563 21.98 -37.36 -37.41
N ARG A 564 22.12 -38.46 -36.65
CA ARG A 564 21.71 -38.54 -35.25
C ARG A 564 22.28 -37.39 -34.41
N ASN A 565 21.41 -36.56 -33.85
CA ASN A 565 21.79 -35.60 -32.84
C ASN A 565 22.11 -36.35 -31.53
N LYS A 566 23.37 -36.33 -31.11
CA LYS A 566 23.86 -36.97 -29.87
C LYS A 566 23.08 -36.56 -28.61
N HIS A 567 22.47 -35.37 -28.60
CA HIS A 567 21.69 -34.88 -27.47
C HIS A 567 20.32 -35.54 -27.38
N ILE A 568 19.68 -35.83 -28.51
CA ILE A 568 18.47 -36.65 -28.56
C ILE A 568 18.81 -38.08 -28.10
N ASP A 569 19.91 -38.66 -28.58
CA ASP A 569 20.34 -40.00 -28.15
C ASP A 569 20.53 -40.07 -26.62
N LYS A 570 21.13 -39.04 -26.03
CA LYS A 570 21.26 -38.91 -24.58
C LYS A 570 19.91 -38.81 -23.87
N GLN A 571 18.97 -38.02 -24.41
CA GLN A 571 17.62 -37.93 -23.84
C GLN A 571 16.89 -39.28 -23.88
N LEU A 572 17.02 -40.02 -24.98
CA LEU A 572 16.48 -41.37 -25.13
C LEU A 572 17.11 -42.36 -24.15
N GLU A 573 18.43 -42.31 -23.97
CA GLU A 573 19.14 -43.14 -22.99
C GLU A 573 18.61 -42.91 -21.58
N LEU A 574 18.49 -41.64 -21.17
CA LEU A 574 17.97 -41.27 -19.86
C LEU A 574 16.51 -41.69 -19.67
N LEU A 575 15.67 -41.56 -20.69
CA LEU A 575 14.27 -41.99 -20.65
C LEU A 575 14.11 -43.51 -20.62
N ARG A 576 15.01 -44.26 -21.27
CA ARG A 576 15.04 -45.74 -21.16
C ARG A 576 15.46 -46.18 -19.76
N ALA A 577 16.39 -45.45 -19.15
CA ALA A 577 16.78 -45.66 -17.77
C ALA A 577 15.68 -45.23 -16.77
N ASN A 578 14.64 -44.49 -17.20
CA ASN A 578 13.57 -43.99 -16.33
C ASN A 578 12.19 -44.15 -17.01
N PRO A 579 11.66 -45.38 -17.09
CA PRO A 579 10.47 -45.69 -17.90
C PRO A 579 9.18 -45.00 -17.45
N LEU A 580 9.15 -44.43 -16.23
CA LEU A 580 8.00 -43.67 -15.71
C LEU A 580 8.07 -42.17 -16.02
N THR A 581 9.15 -41.71 -16.64
CA THR A 581 9.41 -40.30 -16.91
C THR A 581 9.03 -39.95 -18.36
N ASP A 582 8.43 -38.77 -18.53
CA ASP A 582 8.02 -38.22 -19.83
C ASP A 582 9.12 -37.34 -20.44
N TYR A 583 9.88 -36.63 -19.63
CA TYR A 583 10.99 -35.81 -20.12
C TYR A 583 12.05 -35.65 -19.02
N ILE A 584 13.33 -35.57 -19.39
CA ILE A 584 14.42 -35.34 -18.44
C ILE A 584 15.17 -34.08 -18.83
N ILE A 585 15.36 -33.16 -17.89
CA ILE A 585 16.22 -31.99 -18.06
C ILE A 585 17.58 -32.35 -17.49
N TRP A 586 18.55 -32.62 -18.37
CA TRP A 586 19.91 -33.05 -18.05
C TRP A 586 20.96 -31.99 -18.37
N HIS A 587 20.54 -30.77 -18.70
CA HIS A 587 21.43 -29.64 -18.98
C HIS A 587 22.54 -29.52 -17.91
N PRO A 588 23.78 -29.13 -18.27
CA PRO A 588 24.89 -29.04 -17.30
C PRO A 588 24.63 -28.14 -16.09
N LEU A 589 23.73 -27.16 -16.22
CA LEU A 589 23.30 -26.25 -15.15
C LEU A 589 22.20 -26.84 -14.25
N SER A 590 21.47 -27.86 -14.70
CA SER A 590 20.51 -28.61 -13.87
C SER A 590 21.20 -29.83 -13.25
N LYS A 591 22.07 -29.61 -12.25
CA LYS A 591 22.66 -30.70 -11.48
C LYS A 591 21.93 -30.84 -10.14
N PRO A 592 21.32 -32.01 -9.85
CA PRO A 592 21.20 -33.22 -10.68
C PRO A 592 20.14 -33.11 -11.79
N PRO A 593 20.14 -34.00 -12.81
CA PRO A 593 19.10 -34.06 -13.84
C PRO A 593 17.69 -34.13 -13.25
N TYR A 594 16.75 -33.46 -13.89
CA TYR A 594 15.38 -33.28 -13.40
C TYR A 594 14.37 -34.06 -14.24
N ALA A 595 13.70 -35.04 -13.63
CA ALA A 595 12.71 -35.89 -14.28
C ALA A 595 11.31 -35.25 -14.22
N ILE A 596 10.62 -35.21 -15.36
CA ILE A 596 9.27 -34.67 -15.52
C ILE A 596 8.32 -35.81 -15.87
N THR A 597 7.24 -35.93 -15.12
CA THR A 597 6.17 -36.91 -15.33
C THR A 597 4.83 -36.18 -15.29
N PHE A 598 4.04 -36.32 -16.35
CA PHE A 598 2.67 -35.82 -16.43
C PHE A 598 1.72 -36.78 -15.70
N LEU A 599 0.81 -36.22 -14.91
CA LEU A 599 -0.16 -36.99 -14.13
C LEU A 599 -1.52 -37.14 -14.79
N ASP A 600 -1.87 -36.21 -15.66
CA ASP A 600 -3.07 -36.36 -16.46
C ASP A 600 -2.77 -37.32 -17.62
N PRO A 601 -3.55 -38.40 -17.78
CA PRO A 601 -3.28 -39.39 -18.82
C PRO A 601 -3.40 -38.80 -20.22
N VAL A 602 -4.28 -37.81 -20.43
CA VAL A 602 -4.45 -37.15 -21.73
C VAL A 602 -3.26 -36.23 -22.02
N GLU A 603 -2.86 -35.39 -21.06
CA GLU A 603 -1.69 -34.52 -21.19
C GLU A 603 -0.41 -35.33 -21.44
N ALA A 604 -0.25 -36.46 -20.74
CA ALA A 604 0.89 -37.34 -20.93
C ALA A 604 0.88 -38.01 -22.32
N CYS A 605 -0.27 -38.49 -22.78
CA CYS A 605 -0.38 -39.09 -24.12
C CYS A 605 -0.08 -38.07 -25.23
N LEU A 606 -0.65 -36.86 -25.13
CA LEU A 606 -0.38 -35.78 -26.07
C LEU A 606 1.10 -35.40 -26.06
N PHE A 607 1.68 -35.21 -24.87
CA PHE A 607 3.09 -34.87 -24.74
C PHE A 607 4.01 -35.92 -25.35
N ILE A 608 3.79 -37.20 -25.04
CA ILE A 608 4.58 -38.30 -25.60
C ILE A 608 4.43 -38.34 -27.12
N GLY A 609 3.22 -38.16 -27.65
CA GLY A 609 2.96 -38.17 -29.11
C GLY A 609 3.69 -37.04 -29.85
N TYR A 610 3.60 -35.80 -29.36
CA TYR A 610 4.34 -34.68 -29.97
C TYR A 610 5.86 -34.85 -29.83
N ARG A 611 6.34 -35.38 -28.70
CA ARG A 611 7.77 -35.64 -28.50
C ARG A 611 8.29 -36.76 -29.42
N GLN A 612 7.54 -37.86 -29.57
CA GLN A 612 7.90 -38.95 -30.50
C GLN A 612 8.00 -38.43 -31.93
N ARG A 613 7.05 -37.59 -32.35
CA ARG A 613 7.10 -36.91 -33.65
C ARG A 613 8.39 -36.10 -33.83
N LEU A 614 8.77 -35.30 -32.84
CA LEU A 614 10.01 -34.53 -32.90
C LEU A 614 11.26 -35.43 -32.99
N PHE A 615 11.25 -36.61 -32.35
CA PHE A 615 12.34 -37.57 -32.47
C PHE A 615 12.40 -38.25 -33.84
N GLU A 616 11.25 -38.49 -34.47
CA GLU A 616 11.15 -39.14 -35.78
C GLU A 616 11.57 -38.21 -36.93
N TYR A 617 11.08 -36.97 -36.92
CA TYR A 617 11.21 -36.05 -38.05
C TYR A 617 12.23 -34.92 -37.81
N GLY A 618 12.66 -34.69 -36.57
CA GLY A 618 13.42 -33.49 -36.21
C GLY A 618 12.55 -32.22 -36.25
N ALA A 619 13.12 -31.08 -35.88
CA ALA A 619 12.41 -29.79 -35.93
C ALA A 619 12.58 -29.05 -37.27
N HIS A 620 13.56 -29.45 -38.09
CA HIS A 620 13.98 -28.74 -39.32
C HIS A 620 13.45 -29.32 -40.63
N ASP A 621 12.62 -30.37 -40.60
CA ASP A 621 12.09 -30.94 -41.83
C ASP A 621 11.05 -30.01 -42.46
N ARG A 622 11.53 -29.01 -43.23
CA ARG A 622 10.71 -28.03 -43.96
C ARG A 622 9.85 -28.70 -45.04
N GLY A 623 10.09 -29.96 -45.38
CA GLY A 623 9.23 -30.75 -46.27
C GLY A 623 7.94 -31.24 -45.59
N GLY A 624 7.86 -31.22 -44.25
CA GLY A 624 6.79 -31.82 -43.44
C GLY A 624 5.53 -30.97 -43.19
N GLY A 625 5.38 -29.81 -43.85
CA GLY A 625 4.18 -28.98 -43.72
C GLY A 625 4.08 -28.13 -42.44
N GLY A 626 5.23 -27.82 -41.81
CA GLY A 626 5.32 -26.93 -40.65
C GLY A 626 4.79 -27.51 -39.34
N HIS A 627 4.54 -28.81 -39.31
CA HIS A 627 3.90 -29.47 -38.18
C HIS A 627 4.87 -29.87 -37.05
N GLU A 628 6.16 -29.82 -37.33
CA GLU A 628 7.25 -30.14 -36.41
C GLU A 628 7.51 -28.95 -35.48
N LEU A 629 7.37 -27.72 -35.99
CA LEU A 629 7.35 -26.51 -35.17
C LEU A 629 6.16 -26.53 -34.20
N ASP A 630 4.97 -26.95 -34.66
CA ASP A 630 3.79 -27.10 -33.80
C ASP A 630 4.10 -28.04 -32.60
N ALA A 631 4.80 -29.15 -32.85
CA ALA A 631 5.19 -30.10 -31.80
C ALA A 631 6.18 -29.49 -30.81
N LEU A 632 7.18 -28.74 -31.29
CA LEU A 632 8.16 -28.07 -30.42
C LEU A 632 7.51 -26.99 -29.55
N VAL A 633 6.58 -26.21 -30.14
CA VAL A 633 5.77 -25.24 -29.41
C VAL A 633 4.95 -25.93 -28.31
N PHE A 634 4.29 -27.05 -28.61
CA PHE A 634 3.55 -27.81 -27.61
C PHE A 634 4.45 -28.28 -26.46
N LEU A 635 5.64 -28.80 -26.76
CA LEU A 635 6.62 -29.21 -25.75
C LEU A 635 7.01 -28.02 -24.85
N LEU A 636 7.30 -26.86 -25.42
CA LEU A 636 7.63 -25.64 -24.66
C LEU A 636 6.48 -25.22 -23.73
N MET A 637 5.24 -25.15 -24.25
CA MET A 637 4.05 -24.81 -23.45
C MET A 637 3.71 -25.87 -22.38
N ALA A 638 4.10 -27.13 -22.60
CA ALA A 638 3.89 -28.21 -21.65
C ALA A 638 4.95 -28.20 -20.53
N LEU A 639 6.23 -28.01 -20.89
CA LEU A 639 7.37 -28.10 -19.99
C LEU A 639 7.63 -26.82 -19.20
N GLU A 640 7.51 -25.64 -19.80
CA GLU A 640 7.89 -24.37 -19.17
C GLU A 640 7.22 -24.15 -17.79
N PRO A 641 5.91 -24.40 -17.60
CA PRO A 641 5.28 -24.26 -16.28
C PRO A 641 5.82 -25.26 -15.24
N LEU A 642 6.20 -26.47 -15.67
CA LEU A 642 6.75 -27.51 -14.79
C LEU A 642 8.20 -27.21 -14.41
N VAL A 643 8.96 -26.61 -15.32
CA VAL A 643 10.32 -26.12 -15.09
C VAL A 643 10.31 -24.94 -14.14
N ARG A 644 9.38 -23.99 -14.34
CA ARG A 644 9.23 -22.83 -13.46
C ARG A 644 8.85 -23.22 -12.03
N SER A 645 7.85 -24.08 -11.86
CA SER A 645 7.40 -24.55 -10.53
C SER A 645 8.44 -25.39 -9.79
N SER A 646 9.36 -26.03 -10.52
CA SER A 646 10.47 -26.80 -9.93
C SER A 646 11.71 -25.97 -9.60
N GLY A 647 11.69 -24.66 -9.87
CA GLY A 647 12.82 -23.78 -9.62
C GLY A 647 13.99 -23.95 -10.59
N VAL A 648 13.79 -24.67 -11.70
CA VAL A 648 14.75 -24.74 -12.80
C VAL A 648 14.57 -23.48 -13.65
N ALA A 649 15.66 -22.78 -13.95
CA ALA A 649 15.57 -21.55 -14.75
C ALA A 649 15.14 -21.86 -16.19
N ARG A 650 14.27 -21.01 -16.78
CA ARG A 650 13.70 -21.22 -18.12
C ARG A 650 14.75 -21.44 -19.21
N ASN A 651 15.83 -20.66 -19.16
CA ASN A 651 16.94 -20.77 -20.11
C ASN A 651 17.58 -22.16 -20.08
N VAL A 652 17.58 -22.87 -18.95
CA VAL A 652 18.10 -24.25 -18.86
C VAL A 652 17.28 -25.22 -19.73
N LEU A 653 15.95 -25.06 -19.73
CA LEU A 653 15.06 -25.82 -20.62
C LEU A 653 15.32 -25.44 -22.09
N TYR A 654 15.37 -24.14 -22.39
CA TYR A 654 15.54 -23.66 -23.76
C TYR A 654 16.90 -24.04 -24.35
N ASP A 655 17.96 -23.97 -23.57
CA ASP A 655 19.31 -24.38 -23.96
C ASP A 655 19.37 -25.88 -24.23
N GLN A 656 18.72 -26.70 -23.41
CA GLN A 656 18.64 -28.13 -23.69
C GLN A 656 17.84 -28.42 -24.96
N LEU A 657 16.66 -27.81 -25.13
CA LEU A 657 15.88 -27.98 -26.35
C LEU A 657 16.65 -27.49 -27.58
N ALA A 658 17.47 -26.44 -27.46
CA ALA A 658 18.33 -25.96 -28.53
C ALA A 658 19.45 -26.95 -28.86
N LEU A 659 19.98 -27.66 -27.86
CA LEU A 659 20.91 -28.79 -28.09
C LEU A 659 20.21 -29.97 -28.78
N GLU A 660 18.94 -30.23 -28.50
CA GLU A 660 18.15 -31.33 -29.07
C GLU A 660 17.63 -31.01 -30.50
N TYR A 661 17.22 -29.78 -30.77
CA TYR A 661 16.44 -29.40 -31.96
C TYR A 661 16.99 -28.19 -32.76
N SER A 662 18.19 -27.70 -32.41
CA SER A 662 18.79 -26.43 -32.87
C SER A 662 18.22 -25.19 -32.18
N ARG A 663 19.08 -24.16 -32.05
CA ARG A 663 18.72 -22.88 -31.43
C ARG A 663 17.68 -22.15 -32.26
N GLU A 664 17.85 -22.14 -33.58
CA GLU A 664 16.97 -21.42 -34.50
C GLU A 664 15.52 -21.90 -34.39
N CYS A 665 15.29 -23.22 -34.32
CA CYS A 665 13.93 -23.76 -34.15
C CYS A 665 13.32 -23.41 -32.80
N VAL A 666 14.11 -23.43 -31.72
CA VAL A 666 13.61 -23.07 -30.39
C VAL A 666 13.25 -21.59 -30.32
N ASP A 667 14.08 -20.72 -30.90
CA ASP A 667 13.82 -19.28 -30.93
C ASP A 667 12.58 -18.97 -31.80
N GLU A 668 12.40 -19.65 -32.94
CA GLU A 668 11.20 -19.56 -33.78
C GLU A 668 9.93 -20.05 -33.06
N ALA A 669 10.03 -21.17 -32.33
CA ALA A 669 8.92 -21.69 -31.54
C ALA A 669 8.56 -20.73 -30.40
N LEU A 670 9.55 -20.19 -29.68
CA LEU A 670 9.34 -19.20 -28.62
C LEU A 670 8.72 -17.91 -29.15
N GLY A 671 9.16 -17.43 -30.32
CA GLY A 671 8.58 -16.25 -30.97
C GLY A 671 7.12 -16.42 -31.39
N SER A 672 6.66 -17.68 -31.49
CA SER A 672 5.29 -18.03 -31.86
C SER A 672 4.36 -18.20 -30.64
N ILE A 673 4.89 -18.16 -29.41
CA ILE A 673 4.11 -18.29 -28.16
C ILE A 673 3.87 -16.90 -27.57
N VAL A 674 2.61 -16.58 -27.30
CA VAL A 674 2.20 -15.43 -26.49
C VAL A 674 1.86 -15.93 -25.10
N TRP A 675 2.73 -15.64 -24.14
CA TRP A 675 2.57 -16.04 -22.74
C TRP A 675 1.55 -15.15 -22.05
N GLY A 676 0.52 -15.75 -21.46
CA GLY A 676 -0.51 -15.06 -20.70
C GLY A 676 -0.12 -14.78 -19.25
N GLU A 677 -0.99 -14.10 -18.50
CA GLU A 677 -0.79 -13.95 -17.05
C GLU A 677 -1.05 -15.29 -16.32
N THR A 678 -1.91 -16.13 -16.91
CA THR A 678 -2.23 -17.48 -16.42
C THR A 678 -1.88 -18.57 -17.44
N ARG A 679 -1.66 -19.81 -16.98
CA ARG A 679 -1.35 -20.97 -17.84
C ARG A 679 -2.46 -21.27 -18.87
N GLU A 680 -3.68 -20.82 -18.61
CA GLU A 680 -4.83 -21.04 -19.51
C GLU A 680 -4.89 -20.01 -20.65
N GLU A 681 -4.12 -18.93 -20.54
CA GLU A 681 -4.04 -17.82 -21.49
C GLU A 681 -2.84 -17.92 -22.43
N ASP A 682 -1.98 -18.94 -22.28
CA ASP A 682 -0.87 -19.14 -23.21
C ASP A 682 -1.40 -19.52 -24.60
N GLU A 683 -1.08 -18.70 -25.60
CA GLU A 683 -1.55 -18.81 -26.98
C GLU A 683 -0.39 -19.14 -27.92
N TYR A 684 -0.54 -20.17 -28.74
CA TYR A 684 0.30 -20.41 -29.90
C TYR A 684 -0.29 -19.73 -31.13
N ARG A 685 0.46 -18.79 -31.72
CA ARG A 685 0.13 -18.13 -32.98
C ARG A 685 0.89 -18.79 -34.12
N ARG A 686 0.19 -19.67 -34.85
CA ARG A 686 0.75 -20.38 -35.99
C ARG A 686 0.94 -19.42 -37.17
N GLY A 687 1.95 -19.66 -38.01
CA GLY A 687 2.25 -18.82 -39.18
C GLY A 687 1.13 -18.73 -40.23
N ASP A 688 0.12 -19.61 -40.18
CA ASP A 688 -1.09 -19.56 -40.99
C ASP A 688 -2.22 -18.68 -40.40
N GLY A 689 -1.93 -17.98 -39.29
CA GLY A 689 -2.86 -17.09 -38.60
C GLY A 689 -3.79 -17.79 -37.60
N ARG A 690 -3.71 -19.12 -37.42
CA ARG A 690 -4.50 -19.82 -36.41
C ARG A 690 -3.92 -19.65 -35.02
N VAL A 691 -4.80 -19.53 -34.04
CA VAL A 691 -4.45 -19.42 -32.61
C VAL A 691 -4.89 -20.68 -31.89
N PHE A 692 -3.98 -21.30 -31.14
CA PHE A 692 -4.26 -22.49 -30.35
C PHE A 692 -3.92 -22.22 -28.90
N GLY A 693 -4.88 -22.47 -28.00
CA GLY A 693 -4.57 -22.65 -26.58
C GLY A 693 -4.03 -24.05 -26.33
N LYS A 694 -3.46 -24.27 -25.15
CA LYS A 694 -2.90 -25.58 -24.76
C LYS A 694 -3.89 -26.75 -24.91
N LYS A 695 -5.17 -26.53 -24.59
CA LYS A 695 -6.24 -27.55 -24.67
C LYS A 695 -6.78 -27.76 -26.08
N THR A 696 -6.48 -26.87 -27.02
CA THR A 696 -7.00 -26.91 -28.40
C THR A 696 -5.92 -27.28 -29.41
N PHE A 697 -4.76 -27.76 -28.95
CA PHE A 697 -3.66 -28.13 -29.83
C PHE A 697 -4.05 -29.32 -30.73
N PRO A 698 -3.88 -29.22 -32.05
CA PRO A 698 -4.37 -30.23 -32.98
C PRO A 698 -3.47 -31.47 -32.97
N ALA A 699 -3.90 -32.54 -32.30
CA ALA A 699 -3.29 -33.86 -32.42
C ALA A 699 -4.02 -34.68 -33.48
N LYS A 700 -3.30 -35.27 -34.45
CA LYS A 700 -3.92 -36.21 -35.39
C LYS A 700 -4.25 -37.50 -34.63
N HIS A 701 -5.42 -38.09 -34.91
CA HIS A 701 -5.92 -39.26 -34.17
C HIS A 701 -4.88 -40.39 -34.08
N GLY A 702 -4.16 -40.66 -35.18
CA GLY A 702 -3.11 -41.69 -35.23
C GLY A 702 -1.81 -41.39 -34.48
N GLN A 703 -1.62 -40.18 -33.94
CA GLN A 703 -0.37 -39.80 -33.23
C GLN A 703 -0.33 -40.23 -31.78
N VAL A 704 -1.47 -40.59 -31.20
CA VAL A 704 -1.58 -41.05 -29.81
C VAL A 704 -1.95 -42.52 -29.72
N ASP A 705 -2.16 -43.19 -30.85
CA ASP A 705 -2.50 -44.60 -30.91
C ASP A 705 -1.37 -45.45 -30.32
N GLY A 706 -1.72 -46.36 -29.41
CA GLY A 706 -0.76 -47.24 -28.74
C GLY A 706 -0.04 -46.63 -27.54
N ILE A 707 0.01 -45.30 -27.40
CA ILE A 707 0.64 -44.65 -26.24
C ILE A 707 -0.07 -45.04 -24.92
N PRO A 708 -1.42 -44.98 -24.80
CA PRO A 708 -2.11 -45.40 -23.59
C PRO A 708 -1.78 -46.84 -23.17
N GLN A 709 -1.72 -47.77 -24.13
CA GLN A 709 -1.38 -49.17 -23.89
C GLN A 709 0.07 -49.31 -23.39
N GLY A 710 1.01 -48.57 -23.96
CA GLY A 710 2.40 -48.52 -23.49
C GLY A 710 2.54 -47.95 -22.08
N MET A 711 1.75 -46.92 -21.73
CA MET A 711 1.73 -46.34 -20.37
C MET A 711 1.17 -47.35 -19.36
N LEU A 712 0.09 -48.05 -19.70
CA LEU A 712 -0.50 -49.11 -18.88
C LEU A 712 0.49 -50.27 -18.65
N ALA A 713 1.24 -50.66 -19.69
CA ALA A 713 2.22 -51.75 -19.61
C ALA A 713 3.34 -51.50 -18.60
N VAL A 714 3.68 -50.24 -18.32
CA VAL A 714 4.64 -49.86 -17.26
C VAL A 714 4.00 -49.45 -15.95
N GLY A 715 2.72 -49.76 -15.77
CA GLY A 715 2.01 -49.49 -14.53
C GLY A 715 1.71 -48.00 -14.31
N ARG A 716 1.77 -47.15 -15.34
CA ARG A 716 1.30 -45.76 -15.22
C ARG A 716 -0.23 -45.71 -15.30
N PHE A 717 -0.80 -44.87 -14.44
CA PHE A 717 -2.23 -44.58 -14.32
C PHE A 717 -3.13 -45.72 -13.82
N GLY A 718 -2.57 -46.78 -13.26
CA GLY A 718 -3.33 -47.95 -12.79
C GLY A 718 -4.20 -48.55 -13.90
N PRO A 719 -5.07 -49.53 -13.63
CA PRO A 719 -6.09 -49.89 -14.60
C PRO A 719 -7.00 -48.67 -14.74
N LEU A 720 -6.85 -47.92 -15.85
CA LEU A 720 -7.91 -47.11 -16.43
C LEU A 720 -9.10 -48.07 -16.62
N LYS A 721 -9.90 -48.29 -15.56
CA LYS A 721 -11.01 -49.23 -15.60
C LYS A 721 -11.86 -48.78 -16.79
N PRO A 722 -12.04 -49.63 -17.82
CA PRO A 722 -12.97 -49.28 -18.87
C PRO A 722 -14.29 -49.02 -18.16
N LYS A 723 -14.82 -47.80 -18.29
CA LYS A 723 -16.25 -47.61 -18.04
C LYS A 723 -16.94 -48.59 -18.98
N VAL A 724 -17.50 -49.64 -18.43
CA VAL A 724 -18.32 -50.59 -19.17
C VAL A 724 -19.50 -49.77 -19.70
N LYS A 725 -19.44 -49.53 -21.01
CA LYS A 725 -20.38 -48.86 -21.93
C LYS A 725 -21.22 -47.71 -21.38
#